data_AF-A0A3M2F184-F1
#
_entry.id   AF-A0A3M2F184-F1
#
_cell.length_a   1.000
_cell.length_b   1.000
_cell.length_c   1.000
_cell.angle_alpha   90.00
_cell.angle_beta   90.00
_cell.angle_gamma   90.00
#
_symmetry.space_group_name_H-M   'P 1'
#
loop_
_entity.id
_entity.type
_entity.pdbx_description
1 polymer ?
#
loop_
_entity_poly.entity_id
_entity_poly.type
_entity_poly.pdbx_seq_one_letter_code
_entity_poly.pdbx_strand_id
1 'polypeptide(L)'
;MTKEERFYKALWDVFVGVRIEGRGGFVNLMRIKSNYYRAIEGLLKEDVDAALKDHPSFRDELFDKLYSFFRRYFTESGSIYFGSTPFHDHVYERVYTPRRDIILFWKTRMLYYVKTDRIFRSLPVEFDGLKFYFDASQIENKKANERRSLVYELSEIREDGTIVFNVQYSERGRKTKLEGILKAAKKRGMVVSEEEVRRAFRIFEKQNEVDFFINKNAGAFLKEQFKLWSYRYFWEGGPEWIAERVNQLQILKKIAFKIIDFISQFEDELVKIWNKPKFVKNAHYVITLERITDTNLLRRIVKHGNMAKQIKEWKELGIVNDTFREEEIFETAATGDSVLSERYKFLPLDTKYFKDLELEILGLFENLDESLDGWLIKSENYQALKTALPKFRGRIQVIYIDPPFNLGSSDLFLYRTNYKDANWATLLENRLALAKKWLHERGSIFVRCDYNGNWIVRCLMDEIFDSNFRNEIKLKRKRQSMGTPGKFEVENESLFYYAKSEDSFRKDLFVEKDTSKVKWTGFLKQGERRPRERRFLGKRLFPPKGQHFSLVQEKVDRLLKEHFLRLKCEECGAIYYFDEQESGSDFTGGSKKENYKYADLEKKNVFGVSKIETCLECGADRWKVEYLPSNMRKLGDDWTDIPSYSDSQSFATENSEALLERVIESSSREGDIVMDFFLGSGTTAAVAQKLGRRWIGVEMGEHFNDVILRRMKRVLAYDGSGISKKKNVKKKYNAKRAGGFFKYYELEQYEEALAKCGYDDGEPFKGPATDPYQQYVFLKDEKMLAALEIDHDKKKVEVNVENLYPAVDLAETISNLTGKRIRRIEERAVVFEDGSRENTEKPDHRLIKPLLWWE
;
A
#
# COMPACT_ATOMS: atom_id res chain seq x y z
N MET A 1 37.62 32.01 -4.88
CA MET A 1 37.42 30.78 -4.10
C MET A 1 38.44 29.75 -4.57
N THR A 2 39.37 29.34 -3.70
CA THR A 2 40.39 28.31 -3.99
C THR A 2 39.74 26.94 -4.19
N LYS A 3 40.45 25.96 -4.75
CA LYS A 3 39.91 24.59 -4.92
C LYS A 3 39.57 23.93 -3.59
N GLU A 4 40.39 24.19 -2.58
CA GLU A 4 40.16 23.79 -1.19
C GLU A 4 38.89 24.42 -0.61
N GLU A 5 38.73 25.75 -0.71
CA GLU A 5 37.51 26.44 -0.28
C GLU A 5 36.27 25.94 -1.04
N ARG A 6 36.41 25.60 -2.33
CA ARG A 6 35.33 25.00 -3.13
C ARG A 6 34.93 23.62 -2.64
N PHE A 7 35.88 22.78 -2.26
CA PHE A 7 35.60 21.46 -1.73
C PHE A 7 34.91 21.54 -0.37
N TYR A 8 35.47 22.28 0.59
CA TYR A 8 34.89 22.40 1.92
C TYR A 8 33.54 23.12 1.90
N LYS A 9 33.35 24.13 1.05
CA LYS A 9 32.03 24.77 0.88
C LYS A 9 31.01 23.78 0.32
N ALA A 10 31.37 22.99 -0.68
CA ALA A 10 30.43 22.01 -1.24
C ALA A 10 30.07 20.91 -0.24
N LEU A 11 31.05 20.47 0.55
CA LEU A 11 30.82 19.51 1.62
C LEU A 11 29.94 20.14 2.74
N TRP A 12 30.19 21.40 3.10
CA TRP A 12 29.36 22.17 4.02
C TRP A 12 27.93 22.33 3.51
N ASP A 13 27.73 22.72 2.26
CA ASP A 13 26.41 22.93 1.65
C ASP A 13 25.60 21.61 1.64
N VAL A 14 26.26 20.46 1.48
CA VAL A 14 25.65 19.12 1.52
C VAL A 14 25.27 18.69 2.95
N PHE A 15 26.07 19.06 3.96
CA PHE A 15 25.88 18.64 5.35
C PHE A 15 25.06 19.62 6.20
N VAL A 16 25.19 20.90 5.94
CA VAL A 16 24.63 21.97 6.78
C VAL A 16 23.51 22.69 6.05
N GLY A 17 23.66 22.92 4.74
CA GLY A 17 22.69 23.69 3.96
C GLY A 17 22.44 25.10 4.53
N VAL A 18 21.27 25.66 4.21
CA VAL A 18 20.79 26.91 4.82
C VAL A 18 20.38 26.64 6.27
N ARG A 19 20.74 27.54 7.20
CA ARG A 19 20.39 27.41 8.62
C ARG A 19 18.85 27.41 8.77
N ILE A 20 18.28 26.25 9.12
CA ILE A 20 16.84 26.10 9.34
C ILE A 20 16.55 26.29 10.82
N GLU A 21 15.82 27.35 11.18
CA GLU A 21 15.33 27.59 12.53
C GLU A 21 13.92 26.99 12.69
N GLY A 22 13.63 26.32 13.80
CA GLY A 22 12.31 25.73 14.06
C GLY A 22 12.33 24.48 14.95
N ARG A 23 11.17 23.83 15.11
CA ARG A 23 10.99 22.57 15.87
C ARG A 23 10.57 21.43 14.93
N GLY A 24 11.12 20.23 15.14
CA GLY A 24 10.66 18.96 14.53
C GLY A 24 11.74 18.16 13.78
N GLY A 25 11.39 16.95 13.32
CA GLY A 25 12.34 15.91 12.86
C GLY A 25 13.41 16.33 11.87
N PHE A 26 13.03 16.84 10.71
CA PHE A 26 14.01 17.24 9.69
C PHE A 26 14.94 18.37 10.16
N VAL A 27 14.43 19.36 10.90
CA VAL A 27 15.24 20.44 11.49
C VAL A 27 16.21 19.91 12.52
N ASN A 28 15.75 18.97 13.37
CA ASN A 28 16.60 18.29 14.31
C ASN A 28 17.71 17.53 13.59
N LEU A 29 17.37 16.78 12.54
CA LEU A 29 18.33 16.07 11.71
C LEU A 29 19.37 17.02 11.09
N MET A 30 18.96 18.16 10.53
CA MET A 30 19.87 19.14 9.95
C MET A 30 20.76 19.80 11.00
N ARG A 31 20.24 20.04 12.21
CA ARG A 31 21.04 20.51 13.34
C ARG A 31 22.10 19.49 13.74
N ILE A 32 21.73 18.22 13.86
CA ILE A 32 22.64 17.11 14.17
C ILE A 32 23.71 16.97 13.09
N LYS A 33 23.29 16.95 11.82
CA LYS A 33 24.18 16.90 10.65
C LYS A 33 25.18 18.06 10.65
N SER A 34 24.72 19.25 11.04
CA SER A 34 25.57 20.44 11.13
C SER A 34 26.58 20.40 12.27
N ASN A 35 26.14 20.02 13.48
CA ASN A 35 27.02 19.93 14.65
C ASN A 35 28.09 18.85 14.44
N TYR A 36 27.69 17.69 13.90
CA TYR A 36 28.62 16.60 13.59
C TYR A 36 29.65 16.98 12.52
N TYR A 37 29.23 17.67 11.45
CA TYR A 37 30.14 18.14 10.42
C TYR A 37 31.20 19.11 10.96
N ARG A 38 30.82 20.06 11.83
CA ARG A 38 31.74 21.04 12.41
C ARG A 38 32.88 20.40 13.20
N ALA A 39 32.60 19.31 13.91
CA ALA A 39 33.63 18.58 14.66
C ALA A 39 34.61 17.82 13.75
N ILE A 40 34.11 17.26 12.65
CA ILE A 40 34.92 16.49 11.69
C ILE A 40 35.75 17.38 10.76
N GLU A 41 35.25 18.57 10.42
CA GLU A 41 35.93 19.48 9.49
C GLU A 41 37.35 19.83 9.98
N GLY A 42 37.52 20.05 11.29
CA GLY A 42 38.83 20.30 11.91
C GLY A 42 39.78 19.12 11.75
N LEU A 43 39.33 17.91 12.12
CA LEU A 43 40.11 16.68 11.99
C LEU A 43 40.49 16.39 10.53
N LEU A 44 39.58 16.64 9.59
CA LEU A 44 39.83 16.42 8.17
C LEU A 44 40.92 17.36 7.64
N LYS A 45 40.93 18.63 8.09
CA LYS A 45 42.00 19.57 7.75
C LYS A 45 43.35 19.09 8.27
N GLU A 46 43.42 18.69 9.54
CA GLU A 46 44.64 18.16 10.16
C GLU A 46 45.16 16.91 9.44
N ASP A 47 44.28 15.97 9.10
CA ASP A 47 44.62 14.75 8.37
C ASP A 47 45.13 15.02 6.95
N VAL A 48 44.51 15.97 6.25
CA VAL A 48 44.93 16.40 4.91
C VAL A 48 46.30 17.05 4.97
N ASP A 49 46.53 17.95 5.94
CA ASP A 49 47.81 18.64 6.13
C ASP A 49 48.93 17.65 6.49
N ALA A 50 48.65 16.70 7.37
CA ALA A 50 49.59 15.64 7.72
C ALA A 50 49.92 14.74 6.51
N ALA A 51 48.92 14.37 5.70
CA ALA A 51 49.11 13.52 4.53
C ALA A 51 49.84 14.23 3.37
N LEU A 52 49.74 15.56 3.28
CA LEU A 52 50.37 16.37 2.22
C LEU A 52 51.72 16.95 2.62
N LYS A 53 52.19 16.73 3.86
CA LYS A 53 53.46 17.27 4.36
C LYS A 53 54.65 17.01 3.43
N ASP A 54 54.72 15.80 2.88
CA ASP A 54 55.80 15.37 1.97
C ASP A 54 55.42 15.56 0.48
N HIS A 55 54.19 15.99 0.18
CA HIS A 55 53.64 16.13 -1.18
C HIS A 55 52.84 17.44 -1.37
N PRO A 56 53.40 18.63 -1.07
CA PRO A 56 52.64 19.89 -1.04
C PRO A 56 52.08 20.30 -2.40
N SER A 57 52.76 19.93 -3.50
CA SER A 57 52.32 20.22 -4.88
C SER A 57 51.02 19.49 -5.26
N PHE A 58 50.65 18.42 -4.55
CA PHE A 58 49.44 17.64 -4.83
C PHE A 58 48.17 18.26 -4.23
N ARG A 59 48.28 19.27 -3.35
CA ARG A 59 47.13 19.86 -2.63
C ARG A 59 45.99 20.29 -3.54
N ASP A 60 46.31 21.04 -4.59
CA ASP A 60 45.31 21.55 -5.54
C ASP A 60 44.66 20.43 -6.38
N GLU A 61 45.42 19.40 -6.74
CA GLU A 61 44.88 18.24 -7.46
C GLU A 61 43.99 17.40 -6.54
N LEU A 62 44.41 17.15 -5.30
CA LEU A 62 43.64 16.44 -4.29
C LEU A 62 42.24 17.05 -4.13
N PHE A 63 42.14 18.34 -3.85
CA PHE A 63 40.85 19.01 -3.62
C PHE A 63 39.98 19.07 -4.88
N ASP A 64 40.57 19.27 -6.06
CA ASP A 64 39.84 19.20 -7.34
C ASP A 64 39.21 17.82 -7.54
N LYS A 65 39.97 16.76 -7.27
CA LYS A 65 39.54 15.38 -7.44
C LYS A 65 38.48 14.97 -6.43
N LEU A 66 38.68 15.29 -5.14
CA LEU A 66 37.68 15.07 -4.10
C LEU A 66 36.37 15.79 -4.43
N TYR A 67 36.42 17.07 -4.80
CA TYR A 67 35.24 17.82 -5.23
C TYR A 67 34.56 17.19 -6.45
N SER A 68 35.33 16.82 -7.47
CA SER A 68 34.81 16.22 -8.70
C SER A 68 34.11 14.89 -8.48
N PHE A 69 34.55 14.12 -7.48
CA PHE A 69 33.95 12.84 -7.11
C PHE A 69 32.68 13.07 -6.30
N PHE A 70 32.78 13.77 -5.16
CA PHE A 70 31.68 13.88 -4.21
C PHE A 70 30.49 14.68 -4.73
N ARG A 71 30.72 15.73 -5.53
CA ARG A 71 29.62 16.49 -6.18
C ARG A 71 28.74 15.61 -7.07
N ARG A 72 29.24 14.48 -7.58
CA ARG A 72 28.44 13.55 -8.40
C ARG A 72 27.43 12.74 -7.61
N TYR A 73 27.66 12.58 -6.30
CA TYR A 73 26.89 11.65 -5.47
C TYR A 73 26.11 12.34 -4.34
N PHE A 74 26.24 13.66 -4.21
CA PHE A 74 25.47 14.44 -3.25
C PHE A 74 24.47 15.35 -3.95
N THR A 75 23.26 15.39 -3.39
CA THR A 75 22.18 16.27 -3.84
C THR A 75 22.11 17.56 -3.05
N GLU A 76 21.32 18.51 -3.52
CA GLU A 76 21.07 19.77 -2.80
C GLU A 76 20.30 19.51 -1.49
N SER A 77 19.53 18.42 -1.42
CA SER A 77 18.87 17.93 -0.20
C SER A 77 19.81 17.19 0.76
N GLY A 78 21.07 16.96 0.38
CA GLY A 78 22.05 16.25 1.17
C GLY A 78 21.85 14.73 1.24
N SER A 79 21.11 14.15 0.29
CA SER A 79 20.92 12.70 0.12
C SER A 79 22.02 12.06 -0.73
N ILE A 80 22.28 10.76 -0.54
CA ILE A 80 23.41 10.05 -1.17
C ILE A 80 22.94 9.12 -2.29
N TYR A 81 23.03 9.57 -3.53
CA TYR A 81 22.76 8.79 -4.74
C TYR A 81 23.33 9.52 -5.96
N PHE A 82 23.17 9.02 -7.18
CA PHE A 82 23.73 9.67 -8.38
C PHE A 82 23.12 11.06 -8.65
N GLY A 83 23.63 12.13 -8.03
CA GLY A 83 23.24 13.52 -8.32
C GLY A 83 23.66 13.95 -9.73
N SER A 84 24.83 13.52 -10.20
CA SER A 84 25.35 13.80 -11.54
C SER A 84 26.04 12.58 -12.15
N THR A 85 25.93 12.46 -13.47
CA THR A 85 26.58 11.45 -14.32
C THR A 85 27.25 12.14 -15.50
N PRO A 86 28.23 11.52 -16.18
CA PRO A 86 28.88 12.12 -17.36
C PRO A 86 27.91 12.58 -18.47
N PHE A 87 26.69 12.06 -18.48
CA PHE A 87 25.67 12.39 -19.46
C PHE A 87 24.61 13.39 -18.95
N HIS A 88 24.46 13.57 -17.63
CA HIS A 88 23.36 14.32 -17.02
C HIS A 88 23.73 14.84 -15.61
N ASP A 89 23.50 16.13 -15.34
CA ASP A 89 23.52 16.72 -13.99
C ASP A 89 22.11 16.75 -13.39
N HIS A 90 22.00 16.75 -12.04
CA HIS A 90 20.74 16.74 -11.28
C HIS A 90 19.80 15.58 -11.63
N VAL A 91 20.33 14.37 -11.86
CA VAL A 91 19.65 13.22 -12.50
C VAL A 91 18.25 12.90 -11.92
N TYR A 92 18.05 13.18 -10.64
CA TYR A 92 16.81 12.91 -9.90
C TYR A 92 16.05 14.19 -9.46
N GLU A 93 16.55 15.40 -9.76
CA GLU A 93 16.00 16.68 -9.26
C GLU A 93 15.27 17.57 -10.31
N ARG A 94 15.49 17.38 -11.65
CA ARG A 94 14.56 17.97 -12.65
C ARG A 94 13.47 16.97 -13.07
N VAL A 95 12.41 17.53 -13.64
CA VAL A 95 11.45 16.82 -14.49
C VAL A 95 12.16 16.50 -15.81
N TYR A 96 12.24 15.22 -16.21
CA TYR A 96 13.12 14.76 -17.29
C TYR A 96 12.45 13.80 -18.28
N THR A 97 13.02 13.75 -19.49
CA THR A 97 12.53 13.13 -20.74
C THR A 97 12.77 11.60 -20.89
N PRO A 98 12.04 10.92 -21.80
CA PRO A 98 11.62 9.51 -21.67
C PRO A 98 12.56 8.39 -22.17
N ARG A 99 13.90 8.54 -22.18
CA ARG A 99 14.76 7.63 -22.99
C ARG A 99 15.90 6.86 -22.32
N ARG A 100 16.02 6.77 -20.98
CA ARG A 100 17.16 6.06 -20.34
C ARG A 100 16.84 5.37 -18.99
N ASP A 101 15.82 4.51 -18.92
CA ASP A 101 15.30 4.01 -17.63
C ASP A 101 15.92 2.71 -17.08
N ILE A 102 16.45 1.79 -17.89
CA ILE A 102 17.04 0.52 -17.38
C ILE A 102 18.32 0.77 -16.56
N ILE A 103 19.14 1.74 -16.95
CA ILE A 103 20.36 2.11 -16.23
C ILE A 103 20.03 2.80 -14.89
N LEU A 104 18.84 3.37 -14.74
CA LEU A 104 18.45 4.11 -13.53
C LEU A 104 17.94 3.20 -12.41
N PHE A 105 17.31 2.05 -12.72
CA PHE A 105 16.83 1.12 -11.69
C PHE A 105 17.97 0.56 -10.83
N TRP A 106 19.06 0.08 -11.45
CA TRP A 106 20.24 -0.39 -10.71
C TRP A 106 20.84 0.68 -9.79
N LYS A 107 20.71 1.94 -10.19
CA LYS A 107 21.17 3.09 -9.41
C LYS A 107 20.24 3.46 -8.26
N THR A 108 18.96 3.09 -8.32
CA THR A 108 17.96 3.38 -7.28
C THR A 108 17.63 2.16 -6.42
N ARG A 109 18.05 0.95 -6.78
CA ARG A 109 17.83 -0.29 -6.00
C ARG A 109 18.38 -0.19 -4.58
N MET A 110 19.49 0.53 -4.41
CA MET A 110 20.13 0.78 -3.12
C MET A 110 19.42 1.86 -2.29
N LEU A 111 18.22 2.31 -2.68
CA LEU A 111 17.53 3.40 -1.99
C LEU A 111 16.25 2.90 -1.30
N TYR A 112 15.97 3.43 -0.12
CA TYR A 112 14.62 3.52 0.42
C TYR A 112 13.97 4.78 -0.13
N TYR A 113 12.73 4.65 -0.59
CA TYR A 113 11.87 5.78 -0.85
C TYR A 113 11.12 6.12 0.43
N VAL A 114 11.37 7.30 0.98
CA VAL A 114 10.68 7.82 2.16
C VAL A 114 9.58 8.76 1.69
N LYS A 115 8.34 8.35 1.92
CA LYS A 115 7.19 9.23 1.76
C LYS A 115 7.00 9.99 3.06
N THR A 116 7.18 11.29 3.03
CA THR A 116 6.91 12.15 4.18
C THR A 116 5.50 12.73 4.12
N ASP A 117 4.86 12.90 5.27
CA ASP A 117 3.66 13.75 5.33
C ASP A 117 4.05 15.20 5.00
N ARG A 118 3.14 15.95 4.36
CA ARG A 118 3.36 17.38 4.10
C ARG A 118 3.28 18.16 5.40
N ILE A 119 4.39 18.26 6.11
CA ILE A 119 4.49 19.06 7.33
C ILE A 119 4.94 20.46 6.92
N PHE A 120 3.99 21.40 6.85
CA PHE A 120 4.31 22.80 6.58
C PHE A 120 4.91 23.44 7.83
N ARG A 121 6.14 23.95 7.71
CA ARG A 121 6.82 24.67 8.78
C ARG A 121 7.12 26.09 8.37
N SER A 122 7.20 26.96 9.36
CA SER A 122 7.60 28.34 9.14
C SER A 122 9.04 28.36 8.61
N LEU A 123 9.29 29.03 7.49
CA LEU A 123 10.62 29.08 6.90
C LEU A 123 10.86 30.36 6.08
N PRO A 124 12.10 30.86 6.03
CA PRO A 124 12.50 31.93 5.13
C PRO A 124 12.80 31.39 3.72
N VAL A 125 12.39 32.14 2.69
CA VAL A 125 12.71 31.88 1.28
C VAL A 125 13.40 33.12 0.71
N GLU A 126 14.59 32.95 0.14
CA GLU A 126 15.35 34.03 -0.50
C GLU A 126 15.82 33.63 -1.89
N PHE A 127 15.53 34.45 -2.89
CA PHE A 127 16.04 34.32 -4.26
C PHE A 127 15.98 35.67 -4.97
N ASP A 128 16.88 35.87 -5.94
CA ASP A 128 16.92 37.09 -6.79
C ASP A 128 16.93 38.41 -5.98
N GLY A 129 17.51 38.40 -4.77
CA GLY A 129 17.57 39.55 -3.86
C GLY A 129 16.27 39.88 -3.11
N LEU A 130 15.22 39.06 -3.28
CA LEU A 130 13.94 39.19 -2.58
C LEU A 130 13.88 38.24 -1.37
N LYS A 131 13.38 38.75 -0.24
CA LYS A 131 13.23 38.00 1.00
C LYS A 131 11.76 37.76 1.31
N PHE A 132 11.41 36.50 1.56
CA PHE A 132 10.09 36.08 1.97
C PHE A 132 10.18 35.30 3.27
N TYR A 133 9.18 35.42 4.13
CA TYR A 133 9.02 34.59 5.32
C TYR A 133 7.62 34.01 5.36
N PHE A 134 7.53 32.69 5.52
CA PHE A 134 6.26 31.99 5.65
C PHE A 134 6.09 31.57 7.10
N ASP A 135 5.03 32.04 7.75
CA ASP A 135 4.61 31.61 9.09
C ASP A 135 3.54 30.52 8.95
N ALA A 136 3.93 29.28 9.25
CA ALA A 136 3.09 28.10 9.19
C ALA A 136 2.64 27.63 10.59
N SER A 137 2.84 28.42 11.66
CA SER A 137 2.53 28.05 13.05
C SER A 137 1.08 27.53 13.26
N GLN A 138 0.13 28.00 12.43
CA GLN A 138 -1.28 27.60 12.47
C GLN A 138 -1.58 26.22 11.86
N ILE A 139 -0.63 25.68 11.07
CA ILE A 139 -0.73 24.41 10.35
C ILE A 139 0.40 23.42 10.73
N GLU A 140 1.46 23.88 11.41
CA GLU A 140 2.62 23.09 11.85
C GLU A 140 2.28 21.81 12.65
N ASN A 141 1.16 21.82 13.38
CA ASN A 141 0.70 20.70 14.21
C ASN A 141 -0.62 20.08 13.75
N LYS A 142 -1.16 20.51 12.60
CA LYS A 142 -2.41 19.96 12.06
C LYS A 142 -2.05 18.90 11.02
N LYS A 143 -2.47 17.65 11.25
CA LYS A 143 -2.47 16.62 10.20
C LYS A 143 -3.25 17.17 9.00
N ALA A 144 -2.65 17.11 7.83
CA ALA A 144 -3.13 17.80 6.64
C ALA A 144 -4.34 17.06 6.04
N ASN A 145 -5.53 17.24 6.65
CA ASN A 145 -6.83 16.75 6.16
C ASN A 145 -7.08 17.19 4.71
N GLU A 146 -6.74 16.30 3.77
CA GLU A 146 -6.71 16.48 2.31
C GLU A 146 -5.81 17.64 1.83
N ARG A 147 -5.54 17.65 0.52
CA ARG A 147 -4.97 18.78 -0.24
C ARG A 147 -5.89 20.03 -0.15
N ARG A 148 -6.12 20.57 1.05
CA ARG A 148 -6.64 21.92 1.20
C ARG A 148 -5.59 22.83 0.57
N SER A 149 -5.96 23.50 -0.51
CA SER A 149 -5.11 24.52 -1.12
C SER A 149 -4.66 25.50 -0.04
N LEU A 150 -3.37 25.77 0.04
CA LEU A 150 -2.86 26.77 0.97
C LEU A 150 -3.36 28.15 0.56
N VAL A 151 -3.70 28.95 1.56
CA VAL A 151 -3.96 30.37 1.42
C VAL A 151 -2.81 31.11 2.07
N TYR A 152 -2.20 32.02 1.31
CA TYR A 152 -1.11 32.87 1.77
C TYR A 152 -1.66 34.27 2.03
N GLU A 153 -1.76 34.65 3.30
CA GLU A 153 -2.23 35.96 3.69
C GLU A 153 -1.05 36.85 4.04
N LEU A 154 -0.92 38.01 3.39
CA LEU A 154 0.13 38.97 3.72
C LEU A 154 -0.09 39.48 5.15
N SER A 155 0.85 39.19 6.04
CA SER A 155 0.85 39.67 7.41
C SER A 155 1.46 41.06 7.49
N GLU A 156 2.71 41.18 7.02
CA GLU A 156 3.47 42.43 7.06
C GLU A 156 4.58 42.44 6.00
N ILE A 157 5.18 43.60 5.79
CA ILE A 157 6.48 43.75 5.13
C ILE A 157 7.40 44.39 6.17
N ARG A 158 8.50 43.72 6.50
CA ARG A 158 9.46 44.18 7.50
C ARG A 158 10.30 45.35 6.98
N GLU A 159 10.99 46.04 7.88
CA GLU A 159 11.86 47.18 7.53
C GLU A 159 13.07 46.76 6.67
N ASP A 160 13.51 45.50 6.79
CA ASP A 160 14.58 44.91 6.00
C ASP A 160 14.15 44.44 4.59
N GLY A 161 12.90 44.71 4.21
CA GLY A 161 12.33 44.32 2.91
C GLY A 161 11.76 42.91 2.86
N THR A 162 11.68 42.17 3.98
CA THR A 162 11.11 40.82 4.01
C THR A 162 9.58 40.84 3.92
N ILE A 163 9.00 40.10 2.97
CA ILE A 163 7.55 39.94 2.80
C ILE A 163 7.07 38.74 3.62
N VAL A 164 6.21 38.98 4.62
CA VAL A 164 5.78 37.97 5.59
C VAL A 164 4.37 37.47 5.27
N PHE A 165 4.22 36.16 5.12
CA PHE A 165 2.93 35.49 4.87
C PHE A 165 2.51 34.61 6.04
N ASN A 166 1.25 34.73 6.46
CA ASN A 166 0.59 33.74 7.28
C ASN A 166 0.03 32.63 6.38
N VAL A 167 0.41 31.39 6.65
CA VAL A 167 0.02 30.21 5.86
C VAL A 167 -1.12 29.47 6.56
N GLN A 168 -2.23 29.29 5.86
CA GLN A 168 -3.41 28.60 6.38
C GLN A 168 -4.00 27.65 5.34
N TYR A 169 -4.76 26.65 5.80
CA TYR A 169 -5.57 25.84 4.90
C TYR A 169 -6.77 26.63 4.37
N SER A 170 -7.10 26.46 3.09
CA SER A 170 -8.34 27.01 2.53
C SER A 170 -9.56 26.39 3.22
N GLU A 171 -10.43 27.24 3.74
CA GLU A 171 -11.74 26.87 4.27
C GLU A 171 -12.83 27.58 3.46
N ARG A 172 -13.89 26.86 3.10
CA ARG A 172 -15.06 27.39 2.37
C ARG A 172 -14.72 28.11 1.05
N GLY A 173 -13.68 27.64 0.33
CA GLY A 173 -13.30 28.18 -0.99
C GLY A 173 -12.50 29.49 -0.95
N ARG A 174 -11.93 29.87 0.21
CA ARG A 174 -11.04 31.03 0.35
C ARG A 174 -9.79 30.88 -0.52
N LYS A 175 -9.37 31.95 -1.21
CA LYS A 175 -8.19 31.98 -2.11
C LYS A 175 -7.24 33.13 -1.77
N THR A 176 -5.96 32.96 -2.10
CA THR A 176 -4.90 33.98 -1.97
C THR A 176 -5.20 35.20 -2.87
N LYS A 177 -5.12 36.41 -2.31
CA LYS A 177 -5.40 37.68 -3.00
C LYS A 177 -4.11 38.33 -3.53
N LEU A 178 -3.61 37.87 -4.67
CA LEU A 178 -2.33 38.32 -5.26
C LEU A 178 -2.27 39.83 -5.54
N GLU A 179 -3.34 40.42 -6.09
CA GLU A 179 -3.37 41.87 -6.37
C GLU A 179 -3.13 42.73 -5.12
N GLY A 180 -3.66 42.29 -3.97
CA GLY A 180 -3.47 42.98 -2.69
C GLY A 180 -2.01 42.93 -2.21
N ILE A 181 -1.35 41.79 -2.42
CA ILE A 181 0.05 41.58 -2.07
C ILE A 181 0.95 42.50 -2.90
N LEU A 182 0.75 42.52 -4.22
CA LEU A 182 1.53 43.36 -5.15
C LEU A 182 1.34 44.86 -4.87
N LYS A 183 0.12 45.30 -4.56
CA LYS A 183 -0.17 46.70 -4.21
C LYS A 183 0.52 47.13 -2.90
N ALA A 184 0.58 46.25 -1.91
CA ALA A 184 1.26 46.51 -0.64
C ALA A 184 2.79 46.60 -0.82
N ALA A 185 3.38 45.69 -1.60
CA ALA A 185 4.81 45.72 -1.94
C ALA A 185 5.19 47.01 -2.69
N LYS A 186 4.38 47.41 -3.68
CA LYS A 186 4.59 48.65 -4.43
C LYS A 186 4.52 49.91 -3.55
N LYS A 187 3.62 49.94 -2.56
CA LYS A 187 3.51 51.07 -1.61
C LYS A 187 4.75 51.24 -0.75
N ARG A 188 5.54 50.18 -0.56
CA ARG A 188 6.82 50.19 0.17
C ARG A 188 8.04 50.35 -0.74
N GLY A 189 7.84 50.68 -2.02
CA GLY A 189 8.93 50.90 -2.97
C GLY A 189 9.60 49.63 -3.49
N MET A 190 9.02 48.46 -3.25
CA MET A 190 9.53 47.18 -3.75
C MET A 190 8.99 46.88 -5.15
N VAL A 191 9.86 46.40 -6.05
CA VAL A 191 9.48 45.90 -7.38
C VAL A 191 9.41 44.37 -7.29
N VAL A 192 8.19 43.83 -7.19
CA VAL A 192 7.93 42.39 -7.15
C VAL A 192 6.81 42.07 -8.14
N SER A 193 7.01 41.06 -8.99
CA SER A 193 6.05 40.57 -9.97
C SER A 193 5.16 39.46 -9.40
N GLU A 194 4.01 39.21 -10.04
CA GLU A 194 3.13 38.10 -9.66
C GLU A 194 3.85 36.75 -9.73
N GLU A 195 4.68 36.55 -10.75
CA GLU A 195 5.39 35.29 -10.97
C GLU A 195 6.46 35.04 -9.90
N GLU A 196 7.12 36.08 -9.39
CA GLU A 196 8.06 35.95 -8.26
C GLU A 196 7.33 35.58 -6.96
N VAL A 197 6.18 36.19 -6.67
CA VAL A 197 5.37 35.79 -5.50
C VAL A 197 4.89 34.35 -5.64
N ARG A 198 4.41 33.95 -6.81
CA ARG A 198 4.03 32.55 -7.09
C ARG A 198 5.22 31.60 -7.01
N ARG A 199 6.41 32.04 -7.43
CA ARG A 199 7.65 31.27 -7.30
C ARG A 199 8.04 31.08 -5.84
N ALA A 200 7.90 32.11 -5.00
CA ALA A 200 8.11 31.99 -3.56
C ALA A 200 7.16 30.97 -2.92
N PHE A 201 5.87 30.99 -3.29
CA PHE A 201 4.90 29.98 -2.84
C PHE A 201 5.30 28.58 -3.28
N ARG A 202 5.69 28.41 -4.55
CA ARG A 202 6.15 27.11 -5.07
C ARG A 202 7.42 26.64 -4.36
N ILE A 203 8.36 27.53 -4.04
CA ILE A 203 9.58 27.19 -3.30
C ILE A 203 9.23 26.76 -1.87
N PHE A 204 8.36 27.50 -1.18
CA PHE A 204 7.86 27.12 0.14
C PHE A 204 7.16 25.76 0.14
N GLU A 205 6.24 25.53 -0.80
CA GLU A 205 5.56 24.23 -0.95
C GLU A 205 6.57 23.12 -1.27
N LYS A 206 7.50 23.35 -2.19
CA LYS A 206 8.52 22.36 -2.60
C LYS A 206 9.50 22.02 -1.47
N GLN A 207 9.88 22.99 -0.64
CA GLN A 207 10.78 22.76 0.50
C GLN A 207 10.10 22.04 1.66
N ASN A 208 8.76 22.11 1.75
CA ASN A 208 7.96 21.30 2.68
C ASN A 208 7.47 19.97 2.02
N GLU A 209 7.72 19.77 0.72
CA GLU A 209 7.40 18.57 -0.05
C GLU A 209 8.67 17.88 -0.56
N VAL A 210 9.48 17.38 0.36
CA VAL A 210 10.70 16.64 -0.01
C VAL A 210 10.47 15.16 0.25
N ASP A 211 9.93 14.46 -0.75
CA ASP A 211 10.24 13.04 -0.89
C ASP A 211 11.76 12.93 -0.96
N PHE A 212 12.38 12.19 -0.05
CA PHE A 212 13.83 11.97 -0.10
C PHE A 212 14.14 10.48 -0.10
N PHE A 213 15.32 10.16 -0.61
CA PHE A 213 15.83 8.81 -0.63
C PHE A 213 16.87 8.65 0.48
N ILE A 214 16.84 7.49 1.12
CA ILE A 214 17.88 7.05 2.04
C ILE A 214 18.64 5.91 1.37
N ASN A 215 19.96 6.03 1.24
CA ASN A 215 20.81 4.98 0.72
C ASN A 215 20.93 3.85 1.74
N LYS A 216 20.52 2.64 1.36
CA LYS A 216 20.55 1.41 2.16
C LYS A 216 21.96 1.10 2.69
N ASN A 217 23.02 1.52 1.99
CA ASN A 217 24.42 1.37 2.40
C ASN A 217 25.31 2.38 1.64
N ALA A 218 25.34 3.63 2.12
CA ALA A 218 26.12 4.69 1.49
C ALA A 218 27.62 4.38 1.40
N GLY A 219 28.18 3.70 2.41
CA GLY A 219 29.61 3.40 2.46
C GLY A 219 30.06 2.43 1.39
N ALA A 220 29.35 1.30 1.25
CA ALA A 220 29.61 0.35 0.19
C ALA A 220 29.42 1.00 -1.19
N PHE A 221 28.32 1.73 -1.35
CA PHE A 221 28.00 2.45 -2.59
C PHE A 221 29.12 3.42 -2.98
N LEU A 222 29.46 4.38 -2.12
CA LEU A 222 30.46 5.41 -2.41
C LEU A 222 31.86 4.80 -2.59
N LYS A 223 32.24 3.77 -1.82
CA LYS A 223 33.54 3.08 -2.01
C LYS A 223 33.62 2.37 -3.36
N GLU A 224 32.55 1.71 -3.80
CA GLU A 224 32.48 1.09 -5.12
C GLU A 224 32.59 2.16 -6.21
N GLN A 225 31.80 3.23 -6.10
CA GLN A 225 31.83 4.34 -7.03
C GLN A 225 33.19 5.02 -7.09
N PHE A 226 33.86 5.19 -5.95
CA PHE A 226 35.21 5.73 -5.89
C PHE A 226 36.21 4.83 -6.60
N LYS A 227 36.15 3.50 -6.39
CA LYS A 227 37.03 2.54 -7.10
C LYS A 227 36.85 2.61 -8.62
N LEU A 228 35.60 2.69 -9.08
CA LEU A 228 35.28 2.79 -10.52
C LEU A 228 35.73 4.13 -11.11
N TRP A 229 35.52 5.23 -10.38
CA TRP A 229 35.97 6.56 -10.77
C TRP A 229 37.50 6.66 -10.78
N SER A 230 38.16 6.13 -9.74
CA SER A 230 39.60 6.15 -9.59
C SER A 230 40.28 5.33 -10.67
N TYR A 231 39.72 4.18 -11.07
CA TYR A 231 40.28 3.37 -12.16
C TYR A 231 40.50 4.18 -13.45
N ARG A 232 39.53 5.04 -13.83
CA ARG A 232 39.66 5.90 -15.01
C ARG A 232 40.76 6.93 -14.83
N TYR A 233 40.72 7.66 -13.72
CA TYR A 233 41.70 8.71 -13.42
C TYR A 233 43.13 8.15 -13.28
N PHE A 234 43.26 6.96 -12.71
CA PHE A 234 44.53 6.27 -12.49
C PHE A 234 45.15 5.80 -13.82
N TRP A 235 44.33 5.39 -14.79
CA TRP A 235 44.77 4.88 -16.09
C TRP A 235 44.90 5.96 -17.18
N GLU A 236 44.34 7.15 -16.96
CA GLU A 236 44.54 8.35 -17.81
C GLU A 236 45.96 8.95 -17.68
N GLY A 237 46.76 8.52 -16.68
CA GLY A 237 48.06 9.09 -16.33
C GLY A 237 49.29 8.64 -17.14
N GLY A 238 49.13 7.76 -18.13
CA GLY A 238 50.24 7.26 -18.97
C GLY A 238 50.83 5.90 -18.53
N PRO A 239 51.77 5.32 -19.29
CA PRO A 239 52.24 3.93 -19.12
C PRO A 239 53.22 3.69 -17.96
N GLU A 240 53.80 4.74 -17.36
CA GLU A 240 54.83 4.61 -16.32
C GLU A 240 54.36 5.08 -14.93
N TRP A 241 54.46 4.18 -13.94
CA TRP A 241 54.05 4.41 -12.56
C TRP A 241 55.24 4.84 -11.70
N ILE A 242 55.48 6.15 -11.59
CA ILE A 242 56.51 6.70 -10.70
C ILE A 242 56.04 6.57 -9.24
N ALA A 243 56.93 6.20 -8.32
CA ALA A 243 56.62 6.00 -6.89
C ALA A 243 55.90 7.21 -6.26
N GLU A 244 56.33 8.42 -6.63
CA GLU A 244 55.70 9.69 -6.23
C GLU A 244 54.21 9.75 -6.60
N ARG A 245 53.86 9.36 -7.84
CA ARG A 245 52.46 9.35 -8.29
C ARG A 245 51.67 8.29 -7.55
N VAL A 246 52.24 7.11 -7.31
CA VAL A 246 51.58 6.04 -6.54
C VAL A 246 51.23 6.53 -5.13
N ASN A 247 52.15 7.23 -4.45
CA ASN A 247 51.93 7.80 -3.12
C ASN A 247 50.81 8.85 -3.13
N GLN A 248 50.80 9.77 -4.10
CA GLN A 248 49.73 10.76 -4.28
C GLN A 248 48.34 10.11 -4.44
N LEU A 249 48.25 9.05 -5.25
CA LEU A 249 46.99 8.33 -5.45
C LEU A 249 46.55 7.55 -4.20
N GLN A 250 47.50 7.03 -3.41
CA GLN A 250 47.22 6.43 -2.11
C GLN A 250 46.71 7.46 -1.11
N ILE A 251 47.29 8.67 -1.09
CA ILE A 251 46.82 9.80 -0.26
C ILE A 251 45.38 10.16 -0.62
N LEU A 252 45.08 10.36 -1.92
CA LEU A 252 43.73 10.64 -2.40
C LEU A 252 42.73 9.55 -1.97
N LYS A 253 43.09 8.28 -2.15
CA LYS A 253 42.25 7.14 -1.73
C LYS A 253 42.01 7.13 -0.22
N LYS A 254 43.05 7.35 0.59
CA LYS A 254 42.95 7.34 2.06
C LYS A 254 42.04 8.47 2.55
N ILE A 255 42.23 9.68 2.03
CA ILE A 255 41.41 10.84 2.40
C ILE A 255 39.96 10.67 1.92
N ALA A 256 39.76 10.21 0.67
CA ALA A 256 38.42 9.94 0.16
C ALA A 256 37.69 8.86 0.98
N PHE A 257 38.38 7.80 1.41
CA PHE A 257 37.76 6.75 2.22
C PHE A 257 37.40 7.25 3.63
N LYS A 258 38.24 8.08 4.26
CA LYS A 258 37.90 8.74 5.53
C LYS A 258 36.64 9.59 5.39
N ILE A 259 36.56 10.40 4.33
CA ILE A 259 35.36 11.20 4.05
C ILE A 259 34.15 10.29 3.81
N ILE A 260 34.27 9.23 3.00
CA ILE A 260 33.17 8.30 2.76
C ILE A 260 32.70 7.65 4.06
N ASP A 261 33.61 7.19 4.92
CA ASP A 261 33.27 6.56 6.18
C ASP A 261 32.49 7.52 7.08
N PHE A 262 32.95 8.77 7.22
CA PHE A 262 32.23 9.83 7.93
C PHE A 262 30.81 10.04 7.40
N ILE A 263 30.66 10.19 6.09
CA ILE A 263 29.38 10.47 5.45
C ILE A 263 28.41 9.30 5.62
N SER A 264 28.94 8.08 5.57
CA SER A 264 28.15 6.86 5.66
C SER A 264 27.55 6.66 7.04
N GLN A 265 28.24 7.06 8.11
CA GLN A 265 27.70 6.95 9.47
C GLN A 265 26.38 7.68 9.65
N PHE A 266 26.25 8.86 9.05
CA PHE A 266 25.02 9.65 9.11
C PHE A 266 23.89 8.99 8.32
N GLU A 267 24.19 8.48 7.13
CA GLU A 267 23.18 7.77 6.34
C GLU A 267 22.75 6.46 7.01
N ASP A 268 23.69 5.73 7.61
CA ASP A 268 23.41 4.53 8.39
C ASP A 268 22.47 4.85 9.55
N GLU A 269 22.62 6.00 10.22
CA GLU A 269 21.69 6.46 11.25
C GLU A 269 20.27 6.62 10.69
N LEU A 270 20.11 7.26 9.53
CA LEU A 270 18.82 7.41 8.86
C LEU A 270 18.21 6.06 8.46
N VAL A 271 19.02 5.16 7.90
CA VAL A 271 18.60 3.80 7.55
C VAL A 271 18.07 3.06 8.77
N LYS A 272 18.74 3.23 9.90
CA LYS A 272 18.38 2.53 11.13
C LYS A 272 17.10 3.11 11.76
N ILE A 273 16.95 4.44 11.82
CA ILE A 273 15.69 5.10 12.22
C ILE A 273 14.54 4.71 11.29
N TRP A 274 14.80 4.63 9.98
CA TRP A 274 13.80 4.21 8.99
C TRP A 274 13.31 2.78 9.25
N ASN A 275 14.25 1.85 9.52
CA ASN A 275 13.96 0.43 9.72
C ASN A 275 13.55 0.04 11.15
N LYS A 276 13.68 0.93 12.14
CA LYS A 276 13.26 0.64 13.51
C LYS A 276 11.75 0.29 13.56
N PRO A 277 11.35 -0.70 14.38
CA PRO A 277 9.94 -0.92 14.69
C PRO A 277 9.26 0.35 15.22
N LYS A 278 7.97 0.51 14.91
CA LYS A 278 7.20 1.71 15.29
C LYS A 278 6.33 1.44 16.52
N PHE A 279 6.17 2.46 17.37
CA PHE A 279 5.15 2.44 18.41
C PHE A 279 3.75 2.45 17.78
N VAL A 280 2.83 1.73 18.41
CA VAL A 280 1.39 1.80 18.12
C VAL A 280 0.78 2.91 18.96
N LYS A 281 0.01 3.78 18.31
CA LYS A 281 -0.68 4.92 18.92
C LYS A 281 -2.16 4.85 18.62
N ASN A 282 -2.98 5.43 19.51
CA ASN A 282 -4.41 5.61 19.28
C ASN A 282 -5.10 4.32 18.81
N ALA A 283 -4.83 3.20 19.49
CA ALA A 283 -5.49 1.95 19.19
C ALA A 283 -6.93 1.97 19.70
N HIS A 284 -7.84 1.56 18.83
CA HIS A 284 -9.27 1.57 19.06
C HIS A 284 -9.92 0.36 18.40
N TYR A 285 -11.10 0.02 18.89
CA TYR A 285 -11.84 -1.16 18.49
C TYR A 285 -13.24 -0.77 18.03
N VAL A 286 -13.71 -1.40 16.96
CA VAL A 286 -15.08 -1.27 16.47
C VAL A 286 -15.75 -2.63 16.57
N ILE A 287 -16.77 -2.72 17.41
CA ILE A 287 -17.45 -3.97 17.78
C ILE A 287 -18.95 -3.75 17.60
N THR A 288 -19.64 -4.68 16.95
CA THR A 288 -21.09 -4.61 16.86
C THR A 288 -21.78 -5.09 18.15
N LEU A 289 -22.95 -4.51 18.47
CA LEU A 289 -23.61 -4.69 19.78
C LEU A 289 -23.93 -6.15 20.12
N GLU A 290 -24.22 -6.98 19.13
CA GLU A 290 -24.46 -8.42 19.29
C GLU A 290 -23.24 -9.20 19.80
N ARG A 291 -22.02 -8.68 19.58
CA ARG A 291 -20.79 -9.27 20.13
C ARG A 291 -20.56 -8.88 21.58
N ILE A 292 -21.30 -7.92 22.13
CA ILE A 292 -21.26 -7.56 23.56
C ILE A 292 -22.31 -8.41 24.28
N THR A 293 -21.93 -9.65 24.59
CA THR A 293 -22.85 -10.66 25.15
C THR A 293 -23.27 -10.38 26.59
N ASP A 294 -22.54 -9.54 27.32
CA ASP A 294 -22.91 -9.09 28.66
C ASP A 294 -23.96 -7.96 28.60
N THR A 295 -25.21 -8.33 28.91
CA THR A 295 -26.35 -7.40 28.94
C THR A 295 -26.19 -6.27 29.96
N ASN A 296 -25.52 -6.49 31.09
CA ASN A 296 -25.32 -5.45 32.10
C ASN A 296 -24.30 -4.42 31.61
N LEU A 297 -23.20 -4.88 31.02
CA LEU A 297 -22.22 -4.00 30.38
C LEU A 297 -22.85 -3.22 29.22
N LEU A 298 -23.62 -3.88 28.37
CA LEU A 298 -24.32 -3.22 27.25
C LEU A 298 -25.27 -2.11 27.75
N ARG A 299 -26.05 -2.37 28.81
CA ARG A 299 -26.92 -1.35 29.44
C ARG A 299 -26.12 -0.16 30.01
N ARG A 300 -24.94 -0.40 30.58
CA ARG A 300 -24.03 0.66 31.04
C ARG A 300 -23.49 1.50 29.89
N ILE A 301 -23.09 0.86 28.79
CA ILE A 301 -22.63 1.54 27.57
C ILE A 301 -23.72 2.46 27.01
N VAL A 302 -24.96 1.95 26.88
CA VAL A 302 -26.08 2.74 26.33
C VAL A 302 -26.40 3.95 27.22
N LYS A 303 -26.31 3.81 28.55
CA LYS A 303 -26.52 4.93 29.49
C LYS A 303 -25.31 5.85 29.66
N HIS A 304 -24.18 5.54 29.03
CA HIS A 304 -22.94 6.29 29.22
C HIS A 304 -23.04 7.68 28.57
N GLY A 305 -22.48 8.71 29.21
CA GLY A 305 -22.61 10.10 28.73
C GLY A 305 -22.04 10.35 27.33
N ASN A 306 -21.10 9.52 26.86
CA ASN A 306 -20.56 9.61 25.49
C ASN A 306 -21.42 8.88 24.43
N MET A 307 -22.49 8.18 24.81
CA MET A 307 -23.37 7.49 23.86
C MET A 307 -23.98 8.45 22.83
N ALA A 308 -24.29 9.69 23.24
CA ALA A 308 -24.76 10.73 22.33
C ALA A 308 -23.77 11.01 21.17
N LYS A 309 -22.45 10.91 21.41
CA LYS A 309 -21.42 11.07 20.37
C LYS A 309 -21.43 9.88 19.41
N GLN A 310 -21.59 8.66 19.93
CA GLN A 310 -21.69 7.44 19.13
C GLN A 310 -22.95 7.46 18.24
N ILE A 311 -24.09 7.85 18.79
CA ILE A 311 -25.35 7.97 18.03
C ILE A 311 -25.25 9.03 16.94
N LYS A 312 -24.61 10.18 17.25
CA LYS A 312 -24.34 11.20 16.24
C LYS A 312 -23.50 10.65 15.08
N GLU A 313 -22.46 9.87 15.37
CA GLU A 313 -21.67 9.21 14.34
C GLU A 313 -22.51 8.24 13.50
N TRP A 314 -23.39 7.43 14.11
CA TRP A 314 -24.28 6.53 13.35
C TRP A 314 -25.23 7.29 12.42
N LYS A 315 -25.76 8.43 12.86
CA LYS A 315 -26.61 9.31 12.03
C LYS A 315 -25.83 9.90 10.85
N GLU A 316 -24.65 10.45 11.11
CA GLU A 316 -23.76 11.00 10.06
C GLU A 316 -23.33 9.95 9.03
N LEU A 317 -23.19 8.68 9.45
CA LEU A 317 -22.89 7.56 8.57
C LEU A 317 -24.11 7.05 7.79
N GLY A 318 -25.32 7.51 8.13
CA GLY A 318 -26.58 7.01 7.56
C GLY A 318 -26.90 5.58 7.97
N ILE A 319 -26.33 5.09 9.08
CA ILE A 319 -26.63 3.75 9.63
C ILE A 319 -28.00 3.76 10.30
N VAL A 320 -28.32 4.85 10.99
CA VAL A 320 -29.63 5.11 11.60
C VAL A 320 -30.20 6.42 11.08
N ASN A 321 -31.52 6.62 11.21
CA ASN A 321 -32.18 7.85 10.80
C ASN A 321 -32.01 8.97 11.85
N ASP A 322 -32.34 10.21 11.48
CA ASP A 322 -32.19 11.36 12.37
C ASP A 322 -33.10 11.30 13.61
N THR A 323 -34.22 10.58 13.50
CA THR A 323 -35.19 10.35 14.59
C THR A 323 -34.77 9.27 15.57
N PHE A 324 -33.71 8.52 15.29
CA PHE A 324 -33.27 7.38 16.10
C PHE A 324 -32.95 7.82 17.53
N ARG A 325 -33.42 7.01 18.49
CA ARG A 325 -33.16 7.19 19.93
C ARG A 325 -32.51 5.96 20.55
N GLU A 326 -31.80 6.17 21.67
CA GLU A 326 -31.05 5.11 22.34
C GLU A 326 -31.93 3.97 22.89
N GLU A 327 -33.19 4.26 23.21
CA GLU A 327 -34.13 3.25 23.69
C GLU A 327 -34.47 2.20 22.62
N GLU A 328 -34.36 2.55 21.33
CA GLU A 328 -34.59 1.62 20.22
C GLU A 328 -33.54 0.51 20.12
N ILE A 329 -32.41 0.63 20.82
CA ILE A 329 -31.39 -0.42 20.88
C ILE A 329 -31.96 -1.69 21.54
N PHE A 330 -32.94 -1.54 22.44
CA PHE A 330 -33.59 -2.67 23.10
C PHE A 330 -35.05 -2.81 22.63
N GLU A 331 -35.55 -4.03 22.59
CA GLU A 331 -36.95 -4.35 22.36
C GLU A 331 -37.49 -5.27 23.47
N THR A 332 -38.80 -5.25 23.68
CA THR A 332 -39.45 -6.11 24.67
C THR A 332 -39.73 -7.47 24.03
N ALA A 333 -39.09 -8.52 24.56
CA ALA A 333 -39.34 -9.90 24.15
C ALA A 333 -40.76 -10.34 24.53
N ALA A 334 -41.25 -11.42 23.92
CA ALA A 334 -42.54 -12.02 24.26
C ALA A 334 -42.64 -12.47 25.74
N THR A 335 -41.50 -12.68 26.40
CA THR A 335 -41.39 -13.00 27.83
C THR A 335 -41.50 -11.78 28.75
N GLY A 336 -41.54 -10.56 28.20
CA GLY A 336 -41.52 -9.29 28.94
C GLY A 336 -40.11 -8.76 29.22
N ASP A 337 -39.06 -9.51 28.89
CA ASP A 337 -37.67 -9.10 29.09
C ASP A 337 -37.20 -8.08 28.05
N SER A 338 -36.37 -7.12 28.47
CA SER A 338 -35.71 -6.18 27.57
C SER A 338 -34.45 -6.81 26.96
N VAL A 339 -34.49 -7.08 25.66
CA VAL A 339 -33.44 -7.74 24.86
C VAL A 339 -32.91 -6.82 23.77
N LEU A 340 -31.71 -7.10 23.23
CA LEU A 340 -31.13 -6.33 22.12
C LEU A 340 -32.01 -6.45 20.88
N SER A 341 -32.32 -5.33 20.23
CA SER A 341 -33.19 -5.33 19.06
C SER A 341 -32.58 -6.07 17.88
N GLU A 342 -33.34 -6.98 17.28
CA GLU A 342 -32.92 -7.71 16.08
C GLU A 342 -32.58 -6.78 14.90
N ARG A 343 -33.20 -5.59 14.87
CA ARG A 343 -32.95 -4.57 13.84
C ARG A 343 -31.62 -3.84 14.04
N TYR A 344 -31.25 -3.58 15.29
CA TYR A 344 -30.13 -2.69 15.66
C TYR A 344 -28.95 -3.43 16.31
N LYS A 345 -28.99 -4.76 16.40
CA LYS A 345 -27.91 -5.56 16.97
C LYS A 345 -26.55 -5.41 16.28
N PHE A 346 -26.54 -5.04 15.00
CA PHE A 346 -25.29 -4.81 14.24
C PHE A 346 -24.80 -3.35 14.26
N LEU A 347 -25.32 -2.50 15.15
CA LEU A 347 -24.78 -1.15 15.30
C LEU A 347 -23.32 -1.20 15.76
N PRO A 348 -22.38 -0.52 15.07
CA PRO A 348 -20.96 -0.59 15.38
C PRO A 348 -20.57 0.39 16.48
N LEU A 349 -20.23 -0.12 17.66
CA LEU A 349 -19.70 0.66 18.78
C LEU A 349 -18.19 0.90 18.59
N ASP A 350 -17.74 2.14 18.68
CA ASP A 350 -16.33 2.52 18.60
C ASP A 350 -15.78 2.87 19.99
N THR A 351 -14.80 2.10 20.46
CA THR A 351 -14.23 2.26 21.82
C THR A 351 -13.51 3.59 22.02
N LYS A 352 -13.22 4.36 20.96
CA LYS A 352 -12.71 5.74 21.10
C LYS A 352 -13.59 6.63 21.97
N TYR A 353 -14.90 6.34 22.06
CA TYR A 353 -15.85 7.10 22.89
C TYR A 353 -16.03 6.52 24.31
N PHE A 354 -15.53 5.31 24.57
CA PHE A 354 -15.79 4.53 25.79
C PHE A 354 -14.48 3.96 26.35
N LYS A 355 -13.43 4.79 26.44
CA LYS A 355 -12.10 4.35 26.89
C LYS A 355 -12.09 3.80 28.33
N ASP A 356 -12.96 4.32 29.18
CA ASP A 356 -13.19 3.85 30.54
C ASP A 356 -13.80 2.44 30.62
N LEU A 357 -14.55 2.02 29.59
CA LEU A 357 -15.17 0.69 29.50
C LEU A 357 -14.42 -0.25 28.54
N GLU A 358 -13.36 0.21 27.88
CA GLU A 358 -12.67 -0.54 26.82
C GLU A 358 -12.16 -1.89 27.34
N LEU A 359 -11.50 -1.93 28.50
CA LEU A 359 -10.99 -3.19 29.08
C LEU A 359 -12.11 -4.18 29.44
N GLU A 360 -13.26 -3.69 29.92
CA GLU A 360 -14.42 -4.54 30.21
C GLU A 360 -15.00 -5.13 28.92
N ILE A 361 -15.10 -4.31 27.85
CA ILE A 361 -15.56 -4.74 26.53
C ILE A 361 -14.61 -5.79 25.93
N LEU A 362 -13.31 -5.52 25.94
CA LEU A 362 -12.30 -6.44 25.38
C LEU A 362 -12.17 -7.71 26.22
N GLY A 363 -12.43 -7.63 27.53
CA GLY A 363 -12.44 -8.76 28.46
C GLY A 363 -13.53 -9.80 28.20
N LEU A 364 -14.51 -9.51 27.34
CA LEU A 364 -15.53 -10.47 26.88
C LEU A 364 -14.96 -11.55 25.96
N PHE A 365 -13.80 -11.32 25.34
CA PHE A 365 -13.20 -12.22 24.37
C PHE A 365 -12.06 -13.00 25.00
N GLU A 366 -12.12 -14.34 24.95
CA GLU A 366 -11.06 -15.19 25.52
C GLU A 366 -9.75 -15.03 24.76
N ASN A 367 -9.81 -14.98 23.41
CA ASN A 367 -8.68 -14.72 22.53
C ASN A 367 -9.00 -13.49 21.67
N LEU A 368 -8.51 -12.32 22.10
CA LEU A 368 -8.83 -11.03 21.49
C LEU A 368 -8.42 -10.97 20.01
N ASP A 369 -7.15 -11.20 19.69
CA ASP A 369 -6.67 -11.14 18.29
C ASP A 369 -7.33 -12.20 17.40
N GLU A 370 -7.71 -13.34 17.96
CA GLU A 370 -8.43 -14.38 17.22
C GLU A 370 -9.89 -14.00 16.94
N SER A 371 -10.49 -13.16 17.79
CA SER A 371 -11.88 -12.70 17.65
C SER A 371 -12.03 -11.55 16.64
N LEU A 372 -10.92 -10.93 16.23
CA LEU A 372 -10.89 -9.87 15.24
C LEU A 372 -11.12 -10.42 13.82
N ASP A 373 -12.04 -9.76 13.13
CA ASP A 373 -12.24 -9.91 11.68
C ASP A 373 -11.28 -9.02 10.89
N GLY A 374 -10.71 -7.95 11.48
CA GLY A 374 -9.73 -7.14 10.76
C GLY A 374 -8.84 -6.20 11.55
N TRP A 375 -7.78 -5.75 10.86
CA TRP A 375 -6.78 -4.79 11.33
C TRP A 375 -6.67 -3.65 10.31
N LEU A 376 -6.93 -2.43 10.75
CA LEU A 376 -6.80 -1.23 9.92
C LEU A 376 -5.68 -0.33 10.45
N ILE A 377 -4.58 -0.22 9.71
CA ILE A 377 -3.34 0.40 10.18
C ILE A 377 -3.11 1.72 9.45
N LYS A 378 -3.07 2.83 10.18
CA LYS A 378 -2.71 4.15 9.65
C LYS A 378 -1.20 4.34 9.66
N SER A 379 -0.53 4.14 8.53
CA SER A 379 0.94 4.26 8.43
C SER A 379 1.43 4.23 6.98
N GLU A 380 2.64 4.74 6.77
CA GLU A 380 3.44 4.42 5.59
C GLU A 380 3.58 2.90 5.45
N ASN A 381 3.21 2.36 4.29
CA ASN A 381 3.01 0.93 4.13
C ASN A 381 4.28 0.09 4.22
N TYR A 382 5.47 0.62 3.91
CA TYR A 382 6.73 -0.09 4.20
C TYR A 382 6.93 -0.25 5.71
N GLN A 383 6.67 0.80 6.49
CA GLN A 383 6.82 0.77 7.95
C GLN A 383 5.78 -0.12 8.62
N ALA A 384 4.54 -0.13 8.14
CA ALA A 384 3.51 -1.06 8.58
C ALA A 384 3.90 -2.52 8.28
N LEU A 385 4.30 -2.80 7.04
CA LEU A 385 4.75 -4.12 6.61
C LEU A 385 5.95 -4.61 7.42
N LYS A 386 6.87 -3.73 7.78
CA LYS A 386 8.05 -4.06 8.58
C LYS A 386 7.71 -4.30 10.05
N THR A 387 6.94 -3.39 10.66
CA THR A 387 6.61 -3.39 12.10
C THR A 387 5.72 -4.57 12.46
N ALA A 388 4.71 -4.88 11.65
CA ALA A 388 3.77 -5.96 11.92
C ALA A 388 4.18 -7.32 11.31
N LEU A 389 5.32 -7.38 10.58
CA LEU A 389 5.81 -8.63 9.99
C LEU A 389 5.93 -9.78 11.00
N PRO A 390 6.49 -9.60 12.21
CA PRO A 390 6.62 -10.71 13.17
C PRO A 390 5.28 -11.37 13.50
N LYS A 391 4.21 -10.57 13.62
CA LYS A 391 2.86 -11.02 13.98
C LYS A 391 2.14 -11.79 12.87
N PHE A 392 2.37 -11.41 11.61
CA PHE A 392 1.62 -11.93 10.46
C PHE A 392 2.45 -12.75 9.46
N ARG A 393 3.74 -12.97 9.73
CA ARG A 393 4.64 -13.76 8.87
C ARG A 393 4.01 -15.12 8.52
N GLY A 394 3.91 -15.40 7.22
CA GLY A 394 3.40 -16.68 6.73
C GLY A 394 1.89 -16.92 6.90
N ARG A 395 1.09 -15.89 7.19
CA ARG A 395 -0.34 -16.06 7.53
C ARG A 395 -1.32 -15.51 6.49
N ILE A 396 -0.85 -14.69 5.56
CA ILE A 396 -1.73 -14.01 4.61
C ILE A 396 -2.02 -14.93 3.42
N GLN A 397 -3.30 -15.18 3.14
CA GLN A 397 -3.69 -16.06 2.04
C GLN A 397 -3.79 -15.31 0.72
N VAL A 398 -4.31 -14.08 0.74
CA VAL A 398 -4.44 -13.24 -0.47
C VAL A 398 -3.91 -11.85 -0.19
N ILE A 399 -3.01 -11.37 -1.04
CA ILE A 399 -2.65 -9.95 -1.10
C ILE A 399 -3.24 -9.40 -2.40
N TYR A 400 -4.02 -8.33 -2.32
CA TYR A 400 -4.38 -7.52 -3.48
C TYR A 400 -3.81 -6.13 -3.28
N ILE A 401 -3.14 -5.60 -4.31
CA ILE A 401 -2.68 -4.22 -4.31
C ILE A 401 -2.96 -3.54 -5.65
N ASP A 402 -3.36 -2.28 -5.56
CA ASP A 402 -3.50 -1.35 -6.67
C ASP A 402 -2.56 -0.16 -6.43
N PRO A 403 -1.24 -0.36 -6.63
CA PRO A 403 -0.27 0.69 -6.39
C PRO A 403 -0.52 1.91 -7.29
N PRO A 404 -0.09 3.11 -6.87
CA PRO A 404 -0.24 4.32 -7.68
C PRO A 404 0.40 4.10 -9.06
N PHE A 405 -0.33 4.37 -10.14
CA PHE A 405 0.17 4.15 -11.50
C PHE A 405 1.30 5.12 -11.85
N ASN A 406 2.25 4.67 -12.67
CA ASN A 406 3.35 5.52 -13.13
C ASN A 406 2.89 6.45 -14.26
N LEU A 407 2.24 7.57 -13.92
CA LEU A 407 1.62 8.52 -14.85
C LEU A 407 2.40 9.84 -14.92
N GLY A 408 2.52 10.42 -16.11
CA GLY A 408 3.22 11.71 -16.33
C GLY A 408 2.67 12.94 -15.58
N SER A 409 1.54 12.84 -14.87
CA SER A 409 0.99 13.89 -14.00
C SER A 409 0.42 13.32 -12.69
N SER A 410 0.49 14.10 -11.60
CA SER A 410 0.16 13.71 -10.22
C SER A 410 -1.17 14.22 -9.69
N ASP A 411 -2.01 14.79 -10.56
CA ASP A 411 -3.13 15.64 -10.14
C ASP A 411 -4.25 14.89 -9.41
N LEU A 412 -4.31 13.55 -9.54
CA LEU A 412 -5.41 12.71 -9.05
C LEU A 412 -5.03 11.75 -7.90
N PHE A 413 -3.77 11.70 -7.45
CA PHE A 413 -3.29 10.68 -6.52
C PHE A 413 -2.68 11.28 -5.23
N LEU A 414 -2.92 10.62 -4.09
CA LEU A 414 -2.25 10.90 -2.80
C LEU A 414 -0.77 10.51 -2.80
N TYR A 415 -0.34 9.74 -3.80
CA TYR A 415 1.06 9.47 -4.11
C TYR A 415 1.44 10.34 -5.30
N ARG A 416 2.70 10.79 -5.38
CA ARG A 416 3.21 11.22 -6.68
C ARG A 416 3.00 10.07 -7.66
N THR A 417 2.61 10.35 -8.89
CA THR A 417 2.49 9.33 -9.94
C THR A 417 3.44 9.61 -11.09
N ASN A 418 4.01 10.81 -11.15
CA ASN A 418 5.06 11.24 -12.08
C ASN A 418 6.43 10.67 -11.70
N TYR A 419 6.47 9.42 -11.27
CA TYR A 419 7.74 8.75 -11.03
C TYR A 419 8.44 8.49 -12.37
N LYS A 420 9.76 8.38 -12.34
CA LYS A 420 10.44 7.58 -13.36
C LYS A 420 10.30 6.12 -12.99
N ASP A 421 10.35 5.28 -14.00
CA ASP A 421 10.23 3.83 -13.89
C ASP A 421 11.12 3.25 -12.77
N ALA A 422 12.35 3.75 -12.64
CA ALA A 422 13.30 3.33 -11.61
C ALA A 422 12.88 3.64 -10.16
N ASN A 423 12.33 4.83 -9.90
CA ASN A 423 11.91 5.23 -8.54
C ASN A 423 10.66 4.45 -8.12
N TRP A 424 9.72 4.30 -9.04
CA TRP A 424 8.51 3.50 -8.83
C TRP A 424 8.85 2.03 -8.61
N ALA A 425 9.80 1.49 -9.39
CA ALA A 425 10.30 0.14 -9.22
C ALA A 425 10.92 -0.08 -7.83
N THR A 426 11.77 0.83 -7.35
CA THR A 426 12.34 0.78 -5.99
C THR A 426 11.25 0.84 -4.90
N LEU A 427 10.23 1.69 -5.08
CA LEU A 427 9.10 1.77 -4.15
C LEU A 427 8.38 0.41 -4.04
N LEU A 428 8.09 -0.21 -5.18
CA LEU A 428 7.42 -1.51 -5.23
C LEU A 428 8.30 -2.65 -4.72
N GLU A 429 9.56 -2.73 -5.14
CA GLU A 429 10.50 -3.80 -4.76
C GLU A 429 10.62 -3.93 -3.24
N ASN A 430 10.84 -2.81 -2.54
CA ASN A 430 10.95 -2.77 -1.08
C ASN A 430 9.71 -3.36 -0.37
N ARG A 431 8.50 -3.12 -0.91
CA ARG A 431 7.23 -3.55 -0.33
C ARG A 431 6.88 -4.98 -0.71
N LEU A 432 7.05 -5.34 -1.99
CA LEU A 432 6.79 -6.68 -2.51
C LEU A 432 7.72 -7.73 -1.86
N ALA A 433 8.99 -7.37 -1.60
CA ALA A 433 9.92 -8.23 -0.89
C ALA A 433 9.47 -8.52 0.56
N LEU A 434 8.84 -7.56 1.24
CA LEU A 434 8.22 -7.79 2.54
C LEU A 434 6.92 -8.59 2.38
N ALA A 435 6.06 -8.25 1.42
CA ALA A 435 4.79 -8.93 1.16
C ALA A 435 4.96 -10.45 0.94
N LYS A 436 6.02 -10.88 0.24
CA LYS A 436 6.34 -12.32 0.08
C LYS A 436 6.53 -13.04 1.43
N LYS A 437 7.09 -12.36 2.44
CA LYS A 437 7.29 -12.90 3.80
C LYS A 437 5.99 -12.99 4.61
N TRP A 438 5.00 -12.15 4.29
CA TRP A 438 3.68 -12.17 4.91
C TRP A 438 2.80 -13.31 4.38
N LEU A 439 2.95 -13.66 3.09
CA LEU A 439 2.15 -14.70 2.45
C LEU A 439 2.36 -16.08 3.11
N HIS A 440 1.26 -16.80 3.30
CA HIS A 440 1.23 -18.23 3.56
C HIS A 440 1.83 -19.00 2.37
N GLU A 441 2.34 -20.22 2.60
CA GLU A 441 2.96 -21.05 1.54
C GLU A 441 2.03 -21.29 0.35
N ARG A 442 0.74 -21.42 0.61
CA ARG A 442 -0.32 -21.57 -0.40
C ARG A 442 -0.96 -20.25 -0.83
N GLY A 443 -0.39 -19.13 -0.38
CA GLY A 443 -0.90 -17.78 -0.58
C GLY A 443 -0.56 -17.20 -1.94
N SER A 444 -1.36 -16.21 -2.33
CA SER A 444 -1.34 -15.59 -3.64
C SER A 444 -1.33 -14.07 -3.55
N ILE A 445 -0.68 -13.41 -4.51
CA ILE A 445 -0.65 -11.96 -4.64
C ILE A 445 -1.14 -11.52 -6.02
N PHE A 446 -1.94 -10.46 -6.02
CA PHE A 446 -2.52 -9.82 -7.19
C PHE A 446 -2.07 -8.37 -7.23
N VAL A 447 -1.36 -8.00 -8.29
CA VAL A 447 -0.84 -6.63 -8.48
C VAL A 447 -1.45 -6.03 -9.72
N ARG A 448 -2.28 -5.00 -9.56
CA ARG A 448 -2.86 -4.24 -10.67
C ARG A 448 -1.87 -3.21 -11.17
N CYS A 449 -1.82 -3.01 -12.49
CA CYS A 449 -1.02 -1.96 -13.11
C CYS A 449 -1.61 -1.54 -14.46
N ASP A 450 -1.32 -0.30 -14.84
CA ASP A 450 -1.61 0.20 -16.17
C ASP A 450 -0.56 -0.25 -17.21
N TYR A 451 -0.81 0.11 -18.46
CA TYR A 451 0.09 -0.21 -19.58
C TYR A 451 1.46 0.47 -19.49
N ASN A 452 1.65 1.50 -18.65
CA ASN A 452 2.93 2.18 -18.49
C ASN A 452 3.85 1.39 -17.54
N GLY A 453 3.30 0.89 -16.42
CA GLY A 453 4.06 0.20 -15.39
C GLY A 453 4.12 -1.32 -15.53
N ASN A 454 3.31 -1.95 -16.40
CA ASN A 454 3.15 -3.40 -16.42
C ASN A 454 4.47 -4.20 -16.62
N TRP A 455 5.34 -3.75 -17.53
CA TRP A 455 6.61 -4.41 -17.80
C TRP A 455 7.58 -4.35 -16.61
N ILE A 456 7.53 -3.29 -15.81
CA ILE A 456 8.31 -3.13 -14.58
C ILE A 456 7.80 -4.10 -13.52
N VAL A 457 6.48 -4.08 -13.27
CA VAL A 457 5.85 -4.95 -12.27
C VAL A 457 6.14 -6.40 -12.59
N ARG A 458 6.01 -6.80 -13.86
CA ARG A 458 6.29 -8.16 -14.30
C ARG A 458 7.70 -8.62 -13.94
N CYS A 459 8.71 -7.83 -14.33
CA CYS A 459 10.11 -8.15 -14.05
C CYS A 459 10.40 -8.20 -12.54
N LEU A 460 9.90 -7.24 -11.76
CA LEU A 460 10.09 -7.21 -10.31
C LEU A 460 9.44 -8.42 -9.63
N MET A 461 8.23 -8.79 -10.05
CA MET A 461 7.52 -9.92 -9.50
C MET A 461 8.21 -11.24 -9.85
N ASP A 462 8.76 -11.39 -11.06
CA ASP A 462 9.55 -12.56 -11.44
C ASP A 462 10.83 -12.71 -10.59
N GLU A 463 11.55 -11.61 -10.31
CA GLU A 463 12.72 -11.61 -9.41
C GLU A 463 12.31 -11.97 -7.98
N ILE A 464 11.25 -11.35 -7.44
CA ILE A 464 10.88 -11.49 -6.04
C ILE A 464 10.23 -12.85 -5.77
N PHE A 465 9.38 -13.36 -6.66
CA PHE A 465 8.61 -14.59 -6.48
C PHE A 465 9.23 -15.82 -7.15
N ASP A 466 10.50 -15.74 -7.53
CA ASP A 466 11.24 -16.84 -8.17
C ASP A 466 10.50 -17.37 -9.41
N SER A 467 9.97 -16.46 -10.23
CA SER A 467 9.17 -16.76 -11.43
C SER A 467 7.91 -17.62 -11.18
N ASN A 468 7.34 -17.63 -9.97
CA ASN A 468 6.03 -18.26 -9.65
C ASN A 468 4.81 -17.49 -10.22
N PHE A 469 4.90 -17.10 -11.49
CA PHE A 469 3.84 -16.48 -12.24
C PHE A 469 2.73 -17.48 -12.56
N ARG A 470 1.47 -17.04 -12.43
CA ARG A 470 0.30 -17.86 -12.75
C ARG A 470 -0.41 -17.35 -13.99
N ASN A 471 -0.85 -16.09 -13.98
CA ASN A 471 -1.58 -15.48 -15.08
C ASN A 471 -1.41 -13.96 -15.10
N GLU A 472 -1.48 -13.39 -16.31
CA GLU A 472 -1.75 -11.97 -16.52
C GLU A 472 -3.23 -11.87 -16.85
N ILE A 473 -4.01 -11.28 -15.96
CA ILE A 473 -5.45 -11.17 -16.07
C ILE A 473 -5.79 -9.83 -16.72
N LYS A 474 -6.62 -9.86 -17.76
CA LYS A 474 -7.04 -8.70 -18.53
C LYS A 474 -8.26 -8.04 -17.89
N LEU A 475 -8.10 -6.78 -17.49
CA LEU A 475 -9.18 -5.95 -16.92
C LEU A 475 -9.62 -4.89 -17.92
N LYS A 476 -10.93 -4.62 -17.99
CA LYS A 476 -11.47 -3.54 -18.84
C LYS A 476 -11.29 -2.17 -18.17
N ARG A 477 -10.79 -1.17 -18.90
CA ARG A 477 -10.70 0.21 -18.40
C ARG A 477 -12.06 0.89 -18.36
N LYS A 478 -12.26 1.78 -17.38
CA LYS A 478 -13.50 2.56 -17.23
C LYS A 478 -13.61 3.72 -18.23
N ARG A 479 -12.51 4.39 -18.56
CA ARG A 479 -12.48 5.51 -19.51
C ARG A 479 -11.84 5.06 -20.83
N GLN A 480 -12.63 4.94 -21.89
CA GLN A 480 -12.10 4.85 -23.25
C GLN A 480 -11.53 6.23 -23.63
N SER A 481 -10.26 6.28 -24.07
CA SER A 481 -9.72 7.50 -24.66
C SER A 481 -10.37 7.67 -26.03
N MET A 482 -11.21 8.69 -26.22
CA MET A 482 -11.72 8.99 -27.56
C MET A 482 -10.55 9.45 -28.44
N GLY A 483 -10.15 8.62 -29.40
CA GLY A 483 -9.28 9.03 -30.51
C GLY A 483 -7.90 9.55 -30.10
N THR A 484 -7.02 8.68 -29.58
CA THR A 484 -5.61 9.07 -29.43
C THR A 484 -4.91 9.01 -30.80
N PRO A 485 -4.46 10.14 -31.37
CA PRO A 485 -3.83 10.13 -32.70
C PRO A 485 -2.55 9.28 -32.68
N GLY A 486 -2.40 8.39 -33.66
CA GLY A 486 -1.17 7.62 -33.87
C GLY A 486 -1.00 6.33 -33.05
N LYS A 487 -2.01 5.88 -32.29
CA LYS A 487 -2.00 4.55 -31.63
C LYS A 487 -3.40 3.95 -31.47
N PHE A 488 -3.47 2.63 -31.27
CA PHE A 488 -4.71 1.96 -30.87
C PHE A 488 -5.16 2.41 -29.49
N GLU A 489 -6.48 2.39 -29.28
CA GLU A 489 -7.07 2.74 -27.99
C GLU A 489 -6.66 1.72 -26.91
N VAL A 490 -6.24 2.23 -25.76
CA VAL A 490 -5.85 1.39 -24.63
C VAL A 490 -7.10 1.02 -23.84
N GLU A 491 -7.69 -0.12 -24.17
CA GLU A 491 -8.95 -0.56 -23.56
C GLU A 491 -8.76 -1.37 -22.27
N ASN A 492 -7.52 -1.81 -21.98
CA ASN A 492 -7.26 -2.81 -20.94
C ASN A 492 -6.14 -2.42 -19.98
N GLU A 493 -6.19 -3.00 -18.78
CA GLU A 493 -5.17 -2.97 -17.74
C GLU A 493 -4.79 -4.39 -17.34
N SER A 494 -3.59 -4.55 -16.79
CA SER A 494 -3.05 -5.86 -16.39
C SER A 494 -3.22 -6.07 -14.89
N LEU A 495 -3.66 -7.26 -14.51
CA LEU A 495 -3.65 -7.75 -13.14
C LEU A 495 -2.75 -8.98 -13.08
N PHE A 496 -1.55 -8.83 -12.51
CA PHE A 496 -0.60 -9.93 -12.39
C PHE A 496 -0.93 -10.81 -11.19
N TYR A 497 -1.10 -12.09 -11.45
CA TYR A 497 -1.32 -13.12 -10.44
C TYR A 497 -0.03 -13.95 -10.25
N TYR A 498 0.55 -13.86 -9.05
CA TYR A 498 1.65 -14.69 -8.58
C TYR A 498 1.25 -15.48 -7.35
N ALA A 499 1.91 -16.61 -7.14
CA ALA A 499 1.80 -17.37 -5.90
C ALA A 499 3.13 -17.43 -5.16
N LYS A 500 3.08 -17.70 -3.86
CA LYS A 500 4.31 -17.90 -3.07
C LYS A 500 5.04 -19.19 -3.45
N SER A 501 4.30 -20.26 -3.75
CA SER A 501 4.82 -21.57 -4.15
C SER A 501 3.98 -22.19 -5.26
N GLU A 502 4.44 -23.31 -5.81
CA GLU A 502 3.71 -24.12 -6.80
C GLU A 502 2.39 -24.71 -6.24
N ASP A 503 2.32 -25.03 -4.95
CA ASP A 503 1.12 -25.55 -4.28
C ASP A 503 0.17 -24.42 -3.80
N SER A 504 -0.05 -23.44 -4.67
CA SER A 504 -0.97 -22.34 -4.40
C SER A 504 -2.43 -22.82 -4.32
N PHE A 505 -3.21 -22.25 -3.39
CA PHE A 505 -4.64 -22.49 -3.39
C PHE A 505 -5.31 -21.77 -4.56
N ARG A 506 -6.05 -22.51 -5.38
CA ARG A 506 -6.87 -21.97 -6.47
C ARG A 506 -8.23 -22.64 -6.48
N LYS A 507 -9.29 -21.84 -6.58
CA LYS A 507 -10.66 -22.26 -6.81
C LYS A 507 -11.10 -21.83 -8.20
N ASP A 508 -11.53 -22.80 -9.00
CA ASP A 508 -12.15 -22.51 -10.29
C ASP A 508 -13.49 -21.81 -10.10
N LEU A 509 -13.63 -20.65 -10.76
CA LEU A 509 -14.88 -19.91 -10.82
C LEU A 509 -15.55 -20.15 -12.16
N PHE A 510 -16.89 -20.11 -12.17
CA PHE A 510 -17.70 -20.27 -13.37
C PHE A 510 -18.63 -19.08 -13.51
N VAL A 511 -18.74 -18.56 -14.73
CA VAL A 511 -19.64 -17.45 -15.06
C VAL A 511 -20.68 -17.90 -16.08
N GLU A 512 -21.89 -17.35 -15.97
CA GLU A 512 -22.94 -17.57 -16.95
C GLU A 512 -22.52 -16.95 -18.30
N LYS A 513 -22.71 -17.71 -19.37
CA LYS A 513 -22.60 -17.25 -20.75
C LYS A 513 -23.88 -16.52 -21.12
N ASP A 514 -23.75 -15.56 -22.02
CA ASP A 514 -24.88 -15.02 -22.74
C ASP A 514 -25.58 -16.16 -23.50
N THR A 515 -26.79 -16.50 -23.05
CA THR A 515 -27.55 -17.63 -23.58
C THR A 515 -27.92 -17.44 -25.05
N SER A 516 -27.97 -16.19 -25.55
CA SER A 516 -28.21 -15.92 -26.97
C SER A 516 -27.06 -16.36 -27.89
N LYS A 517 -25.86 -16.50 -27.33
CA LYS A 517 -24.65 -16.93 -28.06
C LYS A 517 -24.42 -18.44 -27.97
N VAL A 518 -25.19 -19.15 -27.14
CA VAL A 518 -25.08 -20.60 -27.00
C VAL A 518 -25.84 -21.25 -28.15
N LYS A 519 -25.12 -21.90 -29.06
CA LYS A 519 -25.69 -22.60 -30.22
C LYS A 519 -25.47 -24.10 -30.09
N TRP A 520 -26.37 -24.87 -30.69
CA TRP A 520 -26.15 -26.29 -30.91
C TRP A 520 -24.95 -26.50 -31.83
N THR A 521 -24.05 -27.39 -31.43
CA THR A 521 -22.79 -27.66 -32.15
C THR A 521 -22.66 -29.16 -32.43
N GLY A 522 -21.78 -29.50 -33.37
CA GLY A 522 -21.46 -30.91 -33.65
C GLY A 522 -20.80 -31.60 -32.46
N PHE A 523 -21.05 -32.89 -32.31
CA PHE A 523 -20.56 -33.68 -31.18
C PHE A 523 -19.29 -34.50 -31.47
N LEU A 524 -18.55 -34.15 -32.52
CA LEU A 524 -17.39 -34.91 -33.01
C LEU A 524 -16.06 -34.20 -32.70
N LYS A 525 -15.00 -34.98 -32.46
CA LYS A 525 -13.61 -34.52 -32.35
C LYS A 525 -12.71 -35.35 -33.24
N GLN A 526 -11.57 -34.79 -33.65
CA GLN A 526 -10.54 -35.53 -34.39
C GLN A 526 -9.86 -36.58 -33.51
N GLY A 527 -9.46 -37.69 -34.13
CA GLY A 527 -8.77 -38.81 -33.49
C GLY A 527 -9.64 -40.06 -33.34
N GLU A 528 -9.05 -41.12 -32.79
CA GLU A 528 -9.74 -42.39 -32.56
C GLU A 528 -9.96 -42.67 -31.06
N ARG A 529 -11.13 -43.23 -30.73
CA ARG A 529 -11.48 -43.68 -29.37
C ARG A 529 -12.21 -45.01 -29.45
N ARG A 530 -11.95 -45.92 -28.50
CA ARG A 530 -12.65 -47.21 -28.38
C ARG A 530 -13.56 -47.22 -27.12
N PRO A 531 -14.76 -47.83 -27.17
CA PRO A 531 -15.47 -48.23 -28.39
C PRO A 531 -15.74 -47.01 -29.29
N ARG A 532 -15.85 -47.22 -30.60
CA ARG A 532 -16.02 -46.12 -31.57
C ARG A 532 -17.46 -45.61 -31.54
N GLU A 533 -18.40 -46.52 -31.37
CA GLU A 533 -19.83 -46.28 -31.32
C GLU A 533 -20.29 -45.69 -29.99
N ARG A 534 -21.39 -44.94 -30.05
CA ARG A 534 -22.17 -44.51 -28.88
C ARG A 534 -23.64 -44.77 -29.13
N ARG A 535 -24.40 -44.94 -28.05
CA ARG A 535 -25.85 -45.04 -28.10
C ARG A 535 -26.46 -43.67 -27.88
N PHE A 536 -27.37 -43.28 -28.76
CA PHE A 536 -28.19 -42.07 -28.65
C PHE A 536 -29.64 -42.47 -28.88
N LEU A 537 -30.53 -42.20 -27.91
CA LEU A 537 -31.95 -42.59 -27.99
C LEU A 537 -32.13 -44.07 -28.40
N GLY A 538 -31.39 -44.98 -27.74
CA GLY A 538 -31.38 -46.41 -28.05
C GLY A 538 -30.56 -46.83 -29.28
N LYS A 539 -30.36 -45.94 -30.26
CA LYS A 539 -29.67 -46.23 -31.52
C LYS A 539 -28.14 -46.19 -31.40
N ARG A 540 -27.46 -47.19 -31.98
CA ARG A 540 -26.00 -47.21 -32.09
C ARG A 540 -25.54 -46.40 -33.30
N LEU A 541 -24.83 -45.30 -33.06
CA LEU A 541 -24.23 -44.47 -34.10
C LEU A 541 -22.71 -44.63 -34.10
N PHE A 542 -22.10 -44.52 -35.29
CA PHE A 542 -20.65 -44.56 -35.49
C PHE A 542 -20.16 -43.20 -35.98
N PRO A 543 -19.06 -42.67 -35.43
CA PRO A 543 -18.47 -41.43 -35.92
C PRO A 543 -17.76 -41.68 -37.26
N PRO A 544 -17.61 -40.65 -38.12
CA PRO A 544 -16.83 -40.74 -39.36
C PRO A 544 -15.40 -41.24 -39.13
N LYS A 545 -14.76 -41.75 -40.19
CA LYS A 545 -13.35 -42.22 -40.13
C LYS A 545 -12.43 -41.07 -39.71
N GLY A 546 -11.50 -41.33 -38.77
CA GLY A 546 -10.59 -40.32 -38.21
C GLY A 546 -11.20 -39.39 -37.17
N GLN A 547 -12.44 -39.64 -36.75
CA GLN A 547 -13.13 -38.88 -35.71
C GLN A 547 -13.73 -39.80 -34.63
N HIS A 548 -14.00 -39.22 -33.47
CA HIS A 548 -14.72 -39.88 -32.38
C HIS A 548 -15.77 -38.96 -31.76
N PHE A 549 -16.78 -39.53 -31.08
CA PHE A 549 -17.72 -38.75 -30.28
C PHE A 549 -17.03 -38.10 -29.07
N SER A 550 -17.39 -36.85 -28.78
CA SER A 550 -16.69 -36.01 -27.80
C SER A 550 -16.64 -36.60 -26.38
N LEU A 551 -17.68 -37.34 -25.98
CA LEU A 551 -17.86 -37.86 -24.62
C LEU A 551 -17.96 -39.40 -24.56
N VAL A 552 -17.79 -39.94 -23.36
CA VAL A 552 -18.02 -41.36 -23.03
C VAL A 552 -19.52 -41.63 -22.84
N GLN A 553 -19.96 -42.90 -22.93
CA GLN A 553 -21.37 -43.27 -22.93
C GLN A 553 -22.13 -42.76 -21.70
N GLU A 554 -21.57 -42.91 -20.51
CA GLU A 554 -22.19 -42.42 -19.25
C GLU A 554 -22.54 -40.92 -19.29
N LYS A 555 -21.67 -40.10 -19.89
CA LYS A 555 -21.91 -38.66 -20.04
C LYS A 555 -22.94 -38.37 -21.14
N VAL A 556 -22.99 -39.19 -22.19
CA VAL A 556 -24.00 -39.09 -23.24
C VAL A 556 -25.38 -39.35 -22.65
N ASP A 557 -25.54 -40.44 -21.88
CA ASP A 557 -26.81 -40.82 -21.27
C ASP A 557 -27.35 -39.72 -20.34
N ARG A 558 -26.48 -39.15 -19.50
CA ARG A 558 -26.85 -38.02 -18.63
C ARG A 558 -27.28 -36.79 -19.43
N LEU A 559 -26.52 -36.40 -20.45
CA LEU A 559 -26.82 -35.19 -21.23
C LEU A 559 -28.05 -35.33 -22.12
N LEU A 560 -28.38 -36.56 -22.57
CA LEU A 560 -29.65 -36.85 -23.24
C LEU A 560 -30.82 -36.60 -22.29
N LYS A 561 -30.75 -37.13 -21.05
CA LYS A 561 -31.78 -36.92 -20.01
C LYS A 561 -31.93 -35.44 -19.60
N GLU A 562 -30.84 -34.68 -19.60
CA GLU A 562 -30.85 -33.25 -19.24
C GLU A 562 -31.17 -32.31 -20.44
N HIS A 563 -31.48 -32.89 -21.62
CA HIS A 563 -31.77 -32.20 -22.88
C HIS A 563 -30.63 -31.30 -23.41
N PHE A 564 -29.37 -31.66 -23.13
CA PHE A 564 -28.17 -31.03 -23.71
C PHE A 564 -27.62 -31.77 -24.93
N LEU A 565 -28.19 -32.93 -25.25
CA LEU A 565 -27.95 -33.69 -26.48
C LEU A 565 -29.27 -33.95 -27.18
N ARG A 566 -29.25 -33.86 -28.51
CA ARG A 566 -30.40 -34.21 -29.37
C ARG A 566 -29.93 -34.86 -30.66
N LEU A 567 -30.84 -35.62 -31.30
CA LEU A 567 -30.63 -36.11 -32.66
C LEU A 567 -31.35 -35.22 -33.64
N LYS A 568 -30.69 -34.87 -34.74
CA LYS A 568 -31.27 -34.16 -35.87
C LYS A 568 -31.22 -35.05 -37.11
N CYS A 569 -32.36 -35.25 -37.76
CA CYS A 569 -32.39 -35.93 -39.06
C CYS A 569 -31.68 -35.06 -40.09
N GLU A 570 -30.72 -35.62 -40.81
CA GLU A 570 -29.96 -34.87 -41.83
C GLU A 570 -30.79 -34.60 -43.09
N GLU A 571 -31.83 -35.39 -43.35
CA GLU A 571 -32.62 -35.31 -44.58
C GLU A 571 -33.75 -34.27 -44.48
N CYS A 572 -34.60 -34.36 -43.44
CA CYS A 572 -35.75 -33.47 -43.26
C CYS A 572 -35.57 -32.41 -42.15
N GLY A 573 -34.48 -32.48 -41.38
CA GLY A 573 -34.19 -31.54 -40.31
C GLY A 573 -34.95 -31.77 -39.00
N ALA A 574 -35.81 -32.79 -38.90
CA ALA A 574 -36.56 -33.12 -37.68
C ALA A 574 -35.65 -33.34 -36.46
N ILE A 575 -36.07 -32.84 -35.30
CA ILE A 575 -35.30 -32.84 -34.05
C ILE A 575 -35.93 -33.79 -33.04
N TYR A 576 -35.10 -34.61 -32.38
CA TYR A 576 -35.53 -35.59 -31.39
C TYR A 576 -34.81 -35.39 -30.06
N TYR A 577 -35.61 -35.19 -29.00
CA TYR A 577 -35.16 -35.17 -27.61
C TYR A 577 -35.53 -36.46 -26.91
N PHE A 578 -34.78 -36.79 -25.85
CA PHE A 578 -35.12 -37.91 -24.98
C PHE A 578 -36.39 -37.58 -24.18
N ASP A 579 -37.40 -38.43 -24.27
CA ASP A 579 -38.60 -38.40 -23.43
C ASP A 579 -38.93 -39.83 -23.00
N GLU A 580 -38.88 -40.09 -21.69
CA GLU A 580 -39.13 -41.43 -21.14
C GLU A 580 -40.60 -41.85 -21.29
N GLN A 581 -41.53 -40.89 -21.37
CA GLN A 581 -42.97 -41.15 -21.45
C GLN A 581 -43.51 -41.11 -22.89
N GLU A 582 -42.67 -40.77 -23.87
CA GLU A 582 -43.05 -40.55 -25.28
C GLU A 582 -44.32 -39.70 -25.43
N SER A 583 -44.46 -38.71 -24.55
CA SER A 583 -45.69 -37.98 -24.29
C SER A 583 -46.12 -37.05 -25.42
N GLY A 584 -45.32 -36.95 -26.49
CA GLY A 584 -45.51 -35.98 -27.57
C GLY A 584 -45.42 -34.53 -27.09
N SER A 585 -44.84 -34.27 -25.92
CA SER A 585 -44.83 -32.94 -25.30
C SER A 585 -44.10 -31.92 -26.17
N ASP A 586 -44.75 -30.79 -26.40
CA ASP A 586 -44.20 -29.66 -27.13
C ASP A 586 -43.06 -29.05 -26.29
N PHE A 587 -41.79 -29.29 -26.66
CA PHE A 587 -40.60 -28.76 -25.97
C PHE A 587 -40.46 -27.22 -26.06
N THR A 588 -41.50 -26.54 -26.55
CA THR A 588 -41.57 -25.11 -26.82
C THR A 588 -42.12 -24.29 -25.63
N GLY A 589 -42.40 -24.93 -24.48
CA GLY A 589 -43.06 -24.33 -23.31
C GLY A 589 -42.33 -24.42 -21.95
N GLY A 590 -40.99 -24.47 -21.94
CA GLY A 590 -40.21 -24.60 -20.71
C GLY A 590 -40.26 -23.41 -19.72
N SER A 591 -39.75 -23.60 -18.50
CA SER A 591 -39.58 -22.52 -17.53
C SER A 591 -38.59 -21.45 -18.04
N LYS A 592 -38.73 -20.18 -17.62
CA LYS A 592 -37.86 -19.05 -18.05
C LYS A 592 -36.34 -19.33 -18.01
N LYS A 593 -35.87 -20.26 -17.17
CA LYS A 593 -34.45 -20.62 -17.04
C LYS A 593 -33.93 -21.62 -18.07
N GLU A 594 -34.80 -22.44 -18.66
CA GLU A 594 -34.39 -23.49 -19.62
C GLU A 594 -34.76 -23.15 -21.07
N ASN A 595 -35.45 -22.03 -21.30
CA ASN A 595 -35.88 -21.59 -22.63
C ASN A 595 -34.74 -21.51 -23.66
N TYR A 596 -33.50 -21.27 -23.24
CA TYR A 596 -32.37 -21.22 -24.18
C TYR A 596 -32.05 -22.58 -24.82
N LYS A 597 -32.36 -23.71 -24.16
CA LYS A 597 -32.15 -25.05 -24.73
C LYS A 597 -33.03 -25.30 -25.95
N TYR A 598 -34.16 -24.60 -26.00
CA TYR A 598 -35.22 -24.75 -26.99
C TYR A 598 -35.39 -23.51 -27.87
N ALA A 599 -34.48 -22.52 -27.74
CA ALA A 599 -34.61 -21.22 -28.38
C ALA A 599 -34.46 -21.26 -29.91
N ASP A 600 -33.87 -22.32 -30.46
CA ASP A 600 -33.69 -22.52 -31.90
C ASP A 600 -34.81 -23.36 -32.54
N LEU A 601 -35.85 -23.72 -31.78
CA LEU A 601 -36.97 -24.49 -32.28
C LEU A 601 -38.00 -23.57 -32.96
N GLU A 602 -38.09 -23.65 -34.29
CA GLU A 602 -39.30 -23.26 -35.00
C GLU A 602 -40.34 -24.38 -34.79
N LYS A 603 -41.60 -24.03 -34.51
CA LYS A 603 -42.67 -24.95 -34.00
C LYS A 603 -43.08 -26.13 -34.92
N LYS A 604 -42.24 -26.58 -35.86
CA LYS A 604 -42.51 -27.74 -36.72
C LYS A 604 -41.38 -28.77 -36.59
N ASN A 605 -41.76 -30.04 -36.48
CA ASN A 605 -40.90 -31.24 -36.55
C ASN A 605 -39.94 -31.46 -35.36
N VAL A 606 -40.43 -31.24 -34.13
CA VAL A 606 -39.71 -31.58 -32.87
C VAL A 606 -40.46 -32.69 -32.14
N PHE A 607 -39.74 -33.73 -31.72
CA PHE A 607 -40.33 -34.93 -31.13
C PHE A 607 -39.63 -35.34 -29.84
N GLY A 608 -40.39 -35.88 -28.88
CA GLY A 608 -39.87 -36.53 -27.67
C GLY A 608 -39.99 -38.03 -27.81
N VAL A 609 -38.89 -38.76 -27.68
CA VAL A 609 -38.86 -40.22 -27.86
C VAL A 609 -37.96 -40.88 -26.82
N SER A 610 -38.30 -42.09 -26.38
CA SER A 610 -37.45 -42.87 -25.49
C SER A 610 -36.38 -43.61 -26.29
N LYS A 611 -36.76 -44.07 -27.49
CA LYS A 611 -35.89 -44.74 -28.47
C LYS A 611 -36.29 -44.36 -29.89
N ILE A 612 -35.35 -44.44 -30.82
CA ILE A 612 -35.60 -44.19 -32.24
C ILE A 612 -34.78 -45.13 -33.13
N GLU A 613 -35.41 -45.66 -34.17
CA GLU A 613 -34.74 -46.47 -35.20
C GLU A 613 -34.58 -45.67 -36.49
N THR A 614 -35.67 -45.16 -37.06
CA THR A 614 -35.69 -44.30 -38.27
C THR A 614 -36.39 -42.98 -37.99
N CYS A 615 -36.18 -41.97 -38.84
CA CYS A 615 -36.87 -40.69 -38.71
C CYS A 615 -38.39 -40.87 -38.83
N LEU A 616 -39.12 -40.44 -37.81
CA LEU A 616 -40.59 -40.49 -37.76
C LEU A 616 -41.26 -39.59 -38.80
N GLU A 617 -40.55 -38.57 -39.30
CA GLU A 617 -41.09 -37.60 -40.27
C GLU A 617 -40.88 -38.02 -41.73
N CYS A 618 -39.68 -38.52 -42.09
CA CYS A 618 -39.33 -38.82 -43.48
C CYS A 618 -38.81 -40.25 -43.74
N GLY A 619 -38.71 -41.08 -42.70
CA GLY A 619 -38.22 -42.46 -42.80
C GLY A 619 -36.70 -42.61 -42.99
N ALA A 620 -35.94 -41.52 -43.14
CA ALA A 620 -34.49 -41.58 -43.35
C ALA A 620 -33.74 -42.10 -42.11
N ASP A 621 -32.61 -42.78 -42.36
CA ASP A 621 -31.67 -43.26 -41.32
C ASP A 621 -30.31 -42.52 -41.39
N ARG A 622 -30.36 -41.19 -41.41
CA ARG A 622 -29.17 -40.31 -41.38
C ARG A 622 -29.30 -39.29 -40.26
N TRP A 623 -28.35 -39.35 -39.33
CA TRP A 623 -28.45 -38.66 -38.05
C TRP A 623 -27.24 -37.82 -37.75
N LYS A 624 -27.49 -36.58 -37.36
CA LYS A 624 -26.51 -35.68 -36.76
C LYS A 624 -26.74 -35.59 -35.26
N VAL A 625 -25.69 -35.86 -34.49
CA VAL A 625 -25.71 -35.64 -33.05
C VAL A 625 -25.33 -34.20 -32.76
N GLU A 626 -26.25 -33.47 -32.14
CA GLU A 626 -26.05 -32.08 -31.74
C GLU A 626 -25.91 -31.97 -30.22
N TYR A 627 -24.96 -31.15 -29.79
CA TYR A 627 -24.65 -30.88 -28.39
C TYR A 627 -24.77 -29.40 -28.10
N LEU A 628 -25.48 -29.07 -27.02
CA LEU A 628 -25.58 -27.73 -26.50
C LEU A 628 -24.54 -27.53 -25.38
N PRO A 629 -23.54 -26.66 -25.56
CA PRO A 629 -22.59 -26.36 -24.51
C PRO A 629 -23.26 -25.81 -23.26
N SER A 630 -22.73 -26.13 -22.07
CA SER A 630 -23.21 -25.53 -20.81
C SER A 630 -23.27 -24.01 -20.91
N ASN A 631 -24.34 -23.44 -20.34
CA ASN A 631 -24.48 -22.01 -20.12
C ASN A 631 -23.50 -21.47 -19.08
N MET A 632 -22.70 -22.31 -18.42
CA MET A 632 -21.58 -21.90 -17.59
C MET A 632 -20.28 -22.03 -18.37
N ARG A 633 -19.41 -21.02 -18.33
CA ARG A 633 -18.00 -21.15 -18.73
C ARG A 633 -17.12 -21.11 -17.49
N LYS A 634 -16.08 -21.96 -17.47
CA LYS A 634 -14.97 -21.77 -16.55
C LYS A 634 -14.33 -20.42 -16.86
N LEU A 635 -14.13 -19.61 -15.83
CA LEU A 635 -13.53 -18.30 -15.96
C LEU A 635 -12.04 -18.42 -16.31
N GLY A 636 -11.62 -17.72 -17.35
CA GLY A 636 -10.22 -17.62 -17.78
C GLY A 636 -9.52 -16.41 -17.18
N ASP A 637 -8.51 -15.92 -17.88
CA ASP A 637 -7.76 -14.69 -17.60
C ASP A 637 -8.38 -13.43 -18.24
N ASP A 638 -9.39 -13.58 -19.10
CA ASP A 638 -10.20 -12.46 -19.59
C ASP A 638 -11.34 -12.12 -18.62
N TRP A 639 -11.15 -11.05 -17.84
CA TRP A 639 -12.10 -10.51 -16.87
C TRP A 639 -12.72 -9.19 -17.33
N THR A 640 -12.77 -8.95 -18.65
CA THR A 640 -13.38 -7.74 -19.22
C THR A 640 -14.92 -7.70 -19.09
N ASP A 641 -15.53 -8.79 -18.58
CA ASP A 641 -16.95 -8.91 -18.28
C ASP A 641 -17.39 -8.16 -17.01
N ILE A 642 -16.46 -7.74 -16.16
CA ILE A 642 -16.73 -6.96 -14.96
C ILE A 642 -16.07 -5.57 -15.02
N PRO A 643 -16.66 -4.56 -14.38
CA PRO A 643 -16.01 -3.26 -14.26
C PRO A 643 -14.80 -3.38 -13.33
N SER A 644 -13.72 -2.68 -13.67
CA SER A 644 -12.49 -2.61 -12.88
C SER A 644 -12.52 -1.54 -11.78
N TYR A 645 -13.25 -0.45 -11.99
CA TYR A 645 -13.51 0.60 -11.01
C TYR A 645 -15.01 0.74 -10.75
N SER A 646 -15.37 1.23 -9.57
CA SER A 646 -16.76 1.58 -9.24
C SER A 646 -17.23 2.81 -10.02
N ASP A 647 -18.55 2.94 -10.22
CA ASP A 647 -19.16 4.12 -10.85
C ASP A 647 -19.36 5.30 -9.90
N SER A 648 -18.96 5.17 -8.63
CA SER A 648 -19.16 6.20 -7.61
C SER A 648 -18.35 7.47 -7.89
N GLN A 649 -18.93 8.63 -7.60
CA GLN A 649 -18.24 9.93 -7.62
C GLN A 649 -17.50 10.24 -6.31
N SER A 650 -17.71 9.44 -5.24
CA SER A 650 -17.15 9.71 -3.90
C SER A 650 -15.63 9.49 -3.81
N PHE A 651 -15.07 8.66 -4.68
CA PHE A 651 -13.62 8.37 -4.71
C PHE A 651 -13.20 7.98 -6.13
N ALA A 652 -12.30 8.76 -6.74
CA ALA A 652 -12.05 8.72 -8.19
C ALA A 652 -11.49 7.38 -8.71
N THR A 653 -10.71 6.66 -7.88
CA THR A 653 -9.99 5.43 -8.25
C THR A 653 -10.45 4.22 -7.44
N GLU A 654 -11.71 4.21 -7.01
CA GLU A 654 -12.24 3.12 -6.19
C GLU A 654 -12.39 1.83 -6.97
N ASN A 655 -11.65 0.78 -6.57
CA ASN A 655 -11.76 -0.56 -7.13
C ASN A 655 -13.21 -1.08 -7.09
N SER A 656 -13.61 -1.82 -8.12
CA SER A 656 -14.91 -2.47 -8.17
C SER A 656 -14.98 -3.64 -7.19
N GLU A 657 -16.06 -3.72 -6.41
CA GLU A 657 -16.27 -4.87 -5.52
C GLU A 657 -16.34 -6.21 -6.28
N ALA A 658 -16.82 -6.21 -7.53
CA ALA A 658 -16.91 -7.43 -8.32
C ALA A 658 -15.53 -7.98 -8.72
N LEU A 659 -14.54 -7.09 -8.91
CA LEU A 659 -13.15 -7.47 -9.15
C LEU A 659 -12.57 -8.15 -7.92
N LEU A 660 -12.71 -7.52 -6.76
CA LEU A 660 -12.15 -8.04 -5.52
C LEU A 660 -12.85 -9.31 -5.03
N GLU A 661 -14.16 -9.45 -5.29
CA GLU A 661 -14.88 -10.69 -5.04
C GLU A 661 -14.24 -11.84 -5.80
N ARG A 662 -13.96 -11.64 -7.09
CA ARG A 662 -13.36 -12.64 -7.97
C ARG A 662 -11.94 -13.00 -7.54
N VAL A 663 -11.13 -12.01 -7.15
CA VAL A 663 -9.78 -12.22 -6.59
C VAL A 663 -9.85 -13.06 -5.31
N ILE A 664 -10.67 -12.63 -4.34
CA ILE A 664 -10.75 -13.25 -3.02
C ILE A 664 -11.36 -14.66 -3.12
N GLU A 665 -12.47 -14.85 -3.84
CA GLU A 665 -13.10 -16.17 -3.96
C GLU A 665 -12.26 -17.20 -4.73
N SER A 666 -11.44 -16.76 -5.69
CA SER A 666 -10.57 -17.68 -6.45
C SER A 666 -9.34 -18.12 -5.69
N SER A 667 -8.90 -17.37 -4.66
CA SER A 667 -7.60 -17.58 -4.01
C SER A 667 -7.67 -17.69 -2.48
N SER A 668 -8.87 -17.76 -1.90
CA SER A 668 -9.09 -17.94 -0.45
C SER A 668 -10.35 -18.75 -0.11
N ARG A 669 -10.40 -19.24 1.12
CA ARG A 669 -11.56 -19.82 1.82
C ARG A 669 -12.10 -18.84 2.87
N GLU A 670 -13.26 -19.14 3.42
CA GLU A 670 -13.78 -18.39 4.57
C GLU A 670 -12.84 -18.53 5.76
N GLY A 671 -12.69 -17.46 6.55
CA GLY A 671 -11.74 -17.38 7.67
C GLY A 671 -10.30 -17.02 7.29
N ASP A 672 -9.89 -17.22 6.03
CA ASP A 672 -8.56 -16.82 5.56
C ASP A 672 -8.35 -15.30 5.65
N ILE A 673 -7.09 -14.87 5.72
CA ILE A 673 -6.71 -13.44 5.83
C ILE A 673 -6.40 -12.86 4.45
N VAL A 674 -7.09 -11.77 4.10
CA VAL A 674 -6.86 -10.96 2.90
C VAL A 674 -6.16 -9.66 3.30
N MET A 675 -5.14 -9.25 2.57
CA MET A 675 -4.39 -8.02 2.86
C MET A 675 -4.37 -7.07 1.67
N ASP A 676 -4.44 -5.78 1.98
CA ASP A 676 -4.20 -4.70 1.03
C ASP A 676 -3.42 -3.58 1.73
N PHE A 677 -2.19 -3.35 1.27
CA PHE A 677 -1.32 -2.29 1.78
C PHE A 677 -1.24 -1.06 0.86
N PHE A 678 -2.12 -1.01 -0.15
CA PHE A 678 -2.47 0.18 -0.93
C PHE A 678 -3.99 0.34 -0.89
N LEU A 679 -4.54 0.36 0.33
CA LEU A 679 -5.96 0.12 0.58
C LEU A 679 -6.90 1.11 -0.11
N GLY A 680 -6.45 2.34 -0.36
CA GLY A 680 -7.23 3.35 -1.07
C GLY A 680 -8.55 3.58 -0.34
N SER A 681 -9.69 3.43 -1.02
CA SER A 681 -11.00 3.65 -0.39
C SER A 681 -11.46 2.53 0.57
N GLY A 682 -10.73 1.41 0.68
CA GLY A 682 -11.10 0.31 1.59
C GLY A 682 -11.95 -0.78 0.95
N THR A 683 -12.05 -0.86 -0.37
CA THR A 683 -12.86 -1.86 -1.08
C THR A 683 -12.43 -3.29 -0.75
N THR A 684 -11.12 -3.54 -0.64
CA THR A 684 -10.60 -4.90 -0.35
C THR A 684 -11.05 -5.40 1.02
N ALA A 685 -10.92 -4.57 2.06
CA ALA A 685 -11.41 -4.87 3.40
C ALA A 685 -12.92 -5.08 3.42
N ALA A 686 -13.69 -4.21 2.76
CA ALA A 686 -15.15 -4.31 2.69
C ALA A 686 -15.61 -5.62 2.04
N VAL A 687 -15.01 -6.00 0.91
CA VAL A 687 -15.35 -7.24 0.20
C VAL A 687 -14.90 -8.47 0.99
N ALA A 688 -13.72 -8.45 1.61
CA ALA A 688 -13.26 -9.53 2.47
C ALA A 688 -14.25 -9.78 3.62
N GLN A 689 -14.69 -8.73 4.33
CA GLN A 689 -15.69 -8.81 5.39
C GLN A 689 -17.02 -9.40 4.86
N LYS A 690 -17.55 -8.87 3.76
CA LYS A 690 -18.80 -9.36 3.12
C LYS A 690 -18.72 -10.83 2.70
N LEU A 691 -17.52 -11.32 2.42
CA LEU A 691 -17.27 -12.70 2.03
C LEU A 691 -16.88 -13.62 3.20
N GLY A 692 -16.84 -13.13 4.44
CA GLY A 692 -16.48 -13.92 5.63
C GLY A 692 -14.99 -14.25 5.71
N ARG A 693 -14.13 -13.35 5.23
CA ARG A 693 -12.67 -13.43 5.38
C ARG A 693 -12.22 -12.40 6.40
N ARG A 694 -11.11 -12.69 7.06
CA ARG A 694 -10.41 -11.70 7.87
C ARG A 694 -9.61 -10.77 6.97
N TRP A 695 -9.31 -9.56 7.42
CA TRP A 695 -8.60 -8.60 6.57
C TRP A 695 -7.58 -7.72 7.27
N ILE A 696 -6.55 -7.32 6.54
CA ILE A 696 -5.57 -6.32 6.98
C ILE A 696 -5.51 -5.22 5.93
N GLY A 697 -5.78 -4.00 6.37
CA GLY A 697 -5.74 -2.81 5.53
C GLY A 697 -4.68 -1.84 6.02
N VAL A 698 -3.82 -1.35 5.12
CA VAL A 698 -2.86 -0.29 5.44
C VAL A 698 -3.09 0.92 4.54
N GLU A 699 -3.21 2.09 5.15
CA GLU A 699 -3.29 3.37 4.44
C GLU A 699 -2.70 4.49 5.29
N MET A 700 -1.93 5.39 4.67
CA MET A 700 -1.37 6.56 5.36
C MET A 700 -2.25 7.80 5.19
N GLY A 701 -2.93 7.91 4.04
CA GLY A 701 -3.69 9.10 3.65
C GLY A 701 -4.88 9.43 4.56
N GLU A 702 -5.33 10.69 4.49
CA GLU A 702 -6.39 11.20 5.37
C GLU A 702 -7.74 10.54 5.16
N HIS A 703 -7.96 9.99 3.96
CA HIS A 703 -9.14 9.18 3.66
C HIS A 703 -9.24 7.92 4.53
N PHE A 704 -8.20 7.57 5.30
CA PHE A 704 -8.26 6.58 6.38
C PHE A 704 -9.46 6.84 7.31
N ASN A 705 -9.58 8.05 7.86
CA ASN A 705 -10.63 8.38 8.83
C ASN A 705 -11.96 8.69 8.12
N ASP A 706 -11.91 9.46 7.04
CA ASP A 706 -13.12 10.00 6.41
C ASP A 706 -13.77 9.10 5.38
N VAL A 707 -13.04 8.12 4.83
CA VAL A 707 -13.57 7.19 3.81
C VAL A 707 -13.55 5.76 4.31
N ILE A 708 -12.38 5.25 4.70
CA ILE A 708 -12.18 3.82 4.99
C ILE A 708 -12.87 3.43 6.29
N LEU A 709 -12.58 4.12 7.39
CA LEU A 709 -13.17 3.82 8.69
C LEU A 709 -14.70 3.96 8.65
N ARG A 710 -15.21 5.03 8.00
CA ARG A 710 -16.64 5.24 7.76
C ARG A 710 -17.26 4.10 6.95
N ARG A 711 -16.59 3.65 5.88
CA ARG A 711 -17.02 2.51 5.07
C ARG A 711 -17.09 1.23 5.90
N MET A 712 -16.03 0.88 6.63
CA MET A 712 -16.00 -0.37 7.39
C MET A 712 -17.07 -0.41 8.47
N LYS A 713 -17.35 0.71 9.15
CA LYS A 713 -18.47 0.82 10.09
C LYS A 713 -19.82 0.54 9.43
N ARG A 714 -20.09 1.11 8.25
CA ARG A 714 -21.32 0.83 7.48
C ARG A 714 -21.39 -0.64 7.04
N VAL A 715 -20.26 -1.24 6.68
CA VAL A 715 -20.19 -2.67 6.31
C VAL A 715 -20.52 -3.54 7.53
N LEU A 716 -20.06 -3.22 8.74
CA LEU A 716 -20.49 -3.96 9.92
C LEU A 716 -22.01 -3.83 10.15
N ALA A 717 -22.55 -2.62 9.95
CA ALA A 717 -23.97 -2.29 10.12
C ALA A 717 -24.88 -2.71 8.94
N TYR A 718 -24.43 -3.64 8.10
CA TYR A 718 -25.07 -4.05 6.84
C TYR A 718 -25.13 -2.97 5.74
N ASP A 719 -24.23 -3.09 4.77
CA ASP A 719 -24.24 -2.36 3.51
C ASP A 719 -24.88 -3.22 2.40
N GLY A 720 -26.13 -2.90 2.06
CA GLY A 720 -26.90 -3.57 1.00
C GLY A 720 -26.48 -3.22 -0.43
N SER A 721 -25.40 -2.47 -0.63
CA SER A 721 -24.88 -2.07 -1.95
C SER A 721 -23.88 -3.08 -2.53
N GLY A 722 -23.48 -2.86 -3.79
CA GLY A 722 -22.45 -3.66 -4.47
C GLY A 722 -22.72 -5.17 -4.51
N ILE A 723 -21.73 -5.98 -4.12
CA ILE A 723 -21.80 -7.44 -4.18
C ILE A 723 -22.81 -8.04 -3.20
N SER A 724 -23.25 -7.29 -2.19
CA SER A 724 -24.26 -7.74 -1.20
C SER A 724 -25.59 -8.13 -1.87
N LYS A 725 -25.86 -7.62 -3.08
CA LYS A 725 -27.05 -7.95 -3.87
C LYS A 725 -26.96 -9.32 -4.55
N LYS A 726 -25.76 -9.89 -4.72
CA LYS A 726 -25.55 -11.17 -5.39
C LYS A 726 -26.05 -12.33 -4.53
N LYS A 727 -26.65 -13.34 -5.15
CA LYS A 727 -27.32 -14.46 -4.44
C LYS A 727 -26.34 -15.28 -3.58
N ASN A 728 -25.11 -15.49 -4.04
CA ASN A 728 -24.05 -16.19 -3.28
C ASN A 728 -23.63 -15.40 -2.05
N VAL A 729 -23.45 -14.08 -2.18
CA VAL A 729 -23.02 -13.19 -1.08
C VAL A 729 -24.16 -12.99 -0.08
N LYS A 730 -25.39 -12.75 -0.53
CA LYS A 730 -26.58 -12.54 0.33
C LYS A 730 -26.83 -13.70 1.31
N LYS A 731 -26.41 -14.92 0.97
CA LYS A 731 -26.48 -16.08 1.88
C LYS A 731 -25.54 -15.94 3.08
N LYS A 732 -24.41 -15.28 2.90
CA LYS A 732 -23.35 -15.09 3.90
C LYS A 732 -23.53 -13.77 4.64
N TYR A 733 -23.76 -12.69 3.89
CA TYR A 733 -23.84 -11.33 4.38
C TYR A 733 -25.18 -10.69 4.01
N ASN A 734 -26.00 -10.41 5.02
CA ASN A 734 -27.30 -9.77 4.90
C ASN A 734 -27.68 -9.10 6.23
N ALA A 735 -28.82 -8.41 6.29
CA ALA A 735 -29.28 -7.71 7.49
C ALA A 735 -29.38 -8.57 8.77
N LYS A 736 -29.41 -9.91 8.66
CA LYS A 736 -29.44 -10.85 9.80
C LYS A 736 -28.10 -11.52 10.11
N ARG A 737 -27.10 -11.36 9.23
CA ARG A 737 -25.79 -12.03 9.29
C ARG A 737 -24.62 -11.06 9.02
N ALA A 738 -24.86 -9.76 9.21
CA ALA A 738 -23.80 -8.76 9.17
C ALA A 738 -23.05 -8.78 10.51
N GLY A 739 -22.53 -7.64 10.94
CA GLY A 739 -21.75 -7.55 12.16
C GLY A 739 -20.27 -7.78 11.94
N GLY A 740 -19.52 -7.60 13.03
CA GLY A 740 -18.12 -7.89 13.07
C GLY A 740 -17.36 -7.15 14.15
N PHE A 741 -16.06 -7.37 14.14
CA PHE A 741 -15.13 -6.82 15.11
C PHE A 741 -13.81 -6.52 14.42
N PHE A 742 -13.40 -5.27 14.36
CA PHE A 742 -12.05 -4.93 13.90
C PHE A 742 -11.39 -3.93 14.82
N LYS A 743 -10.07 -3.83 14.72
CA LYS A 743 -9.31 -2.76 15.39
C LYS A 743 -8.64 -1.85 14.37
N TYR A 744 -8.44 -0.62 14.78
CA TYR A 744 -7.67 0.35 14.02
C TYR A 744 -6.69 1.09 14.91
N TYR A 745 -5.53 1.43 14.36
CA TYR A 745 -4.49 2.14 15.10
C TYR A 745 -3.56 2.90 14.16
N GLU A 746 -2.82 3.86 14.70
CA GLU A 746 -1.78 4.60 13.98
C GLU A 746 -0.41 4.06 14.38
N LEU A 747 0.55 4.03 13.45
CA LEU A 747 1.95 3.83 13.81
C LEU A 747 2.65 5.18 13.97
N GLU A 748 3.65 5.22 14.84
CA GLU A 748 4.64 6.30 14.88
C GLU A 748 5.24 6.54 13.48
N GLN A 749 5.21 7.79 13.04
CA GLN A 749 5.73 8.18 11.72
C GLN A 749 7.25 8.41 11.78
N TYR A 750 7.88 8.37 10.61
CA TYR A 750 9.33 8.58 10.49
C TYR A 750 9.76 9.95 11.06
N GLU A 751 9.02 11.00 10.77
CA GLU A 751 9.32 12.38 11.19
C GLU A 751 9.16 12.57 12.69
N GLU A 752 8.24 11.84 13.31
CA GLU A 752 8.05 11.82 14.76
C GLU A 752 9.24 11.14 15.46
N ALA A 753 9.69 9.99 14.93
CA ALA A 753 10.90 9.32 15.40
C ALA A 753 12.12 10.23 15.31
N LEU A 754 12.27 10.91 14.16
CA LEU A 754 13.36 11.84 13.89
C LEU A 754 13.31 13.09 14.79
N ALA A 755 12.11 13.61 15.08
CA ALA A 755 11.90 14.78 15.94
C ALA A 755 12.35 14.56 17.37
N LYS A 756 12.27 13.32 17.83
CA LYS A 756 12.59 12.94 19.20
C LYS A 756 14.05 12.56 19.38
N CYS A 757 14.82 12.36 18.30
CA CYS A 757 16.25 12.02 18.42
C CYS A 757 16.99 13.15 19.15
N GLY A 758 17.72 12.85 20.23
CA GLY A 758 18.51 13.84 20.94
C GLY A 758 19.95 13.36 21.04
N TYR A 759 20.89 14.07 20.44
CA TYR A 759 22.31 13.74 20.54
C TYR A 759 23.02 14.87 21.30
N ASP A 760 23.92 14.51 22.20
CA ASP A 760 24.76 15.44 22.98
C ASP A 760 25.58 16.35 22.03
N ASP A 761 25.62 17.65 22.32
CA ASP A 761 26.42 18.66 21.61
C ASP A 761 27.93 18.58 21.96
N GLY A 762 28.32 17.69 22.88
CA GLY A 762 29.70 17.46 23.29
C GLY A 762 30.61 16.83 22.22
N GLU A 763 31.91 16.70 22.54
CA GLU A 763 32.89 16.08 21.63
C GLU A 763 32.46 14.66 21.21
N PRO A 764 32.26 14.40 19.91
CA PRO A 764 31.69 13.14 19.43
C PRO A 764 32.65 11.94 19.58
N PHE A 765 33.95 12.18 19.72
CA PHE A 765 34.99 11.14 19.81
C PHE A 765 35.48 10.99 21.25
N LYS A 766 34.93 10.02 21.99
CA LYS A 766 35.45 9.62 23.31
C LYS A 766 35.81 8.14 23.27
N GLY A 767 37.11 7.81 23.32
CA GLY A 767 37.60 6.44 23.42
C GLY A 767 39.10 6.32 23.09
N PRO A 768 39.88 5.41 23.71
CA PRO A 768 41.35 5.42 23.57
C PRO A 768 41.92 4.75 22.30
N ALA A 769 41.12 4.15 21.41
CA ALA A 769 41.67 3.21 20.42
C ALA A 769 40.94 3.02 19.06
N THR A 770 40.09 3.95 18.60
CA THR A 770 39.45 3.83 17.27
C THR A 770 39.67 5.07 16.41
N ASP A 771 39.93 4.87 15.12
CA ASP A 771 39.94 5.92 14.09
C ASP A 771 38.66 6.78 14.22
N PRO A 772 38.74 8.11 14.41
CA PRO A 772 37.56 8.98 14.55
C PRO A 772 36.55 8.81 13.40
N TYR A 773 37.01 8.48 12.20
CA TYR A 773 36.15 8.25 11.03
C TYR A 773 35.39 6.92 11.07
N GLN A 774 35.74 6.01 11.98
CA GLN A 774 35.12 4.70 12.16
C GLN A 774 34.39 4.56 13.50
N GLN A 775 34.55 5.52 14.41
CA GLN A 775 33.79 5.55 15.65
C GLN A 775 32.36 5.97 15.34
N TYR A 776 31.39 5.10 15.60
CA TYR A 776 29.98 5.42 15.45
C TYR A 776 29.54 6.36 16.59
N VAL A 777 29.22 7.60 16.23
CA VAL A 777 29.01 8.69 17.20
C VAL A 777 27.55 8.89 17.63
N PHE A 778 26.60 8.29 16.90
CA PHE A 778 25.17 8.44 17.11
C PHE A 778 24.62 7.51 18.23
N LEU A 779 25.50 6.99 19.09
CA LEU A 779 25.17 6.05 20.18
C LEU A 779 24.65 6.72 21.45
N LYS A 780 24.44 8.03 21.49
CA LYS A 780 24.02 8.72 22.71
C LYS A 780 22.67 9.40 22.52
N ASP A 781 21.65 8.61 22.20
CA ASP A 781 20.27 9.11 22.19
C ASP A 781 19.74 9.17 23.63
N GLU A 782 19.49 10.37 24.15
CA GLU A 782 18.93 10.60 25.50
C GLU A 782 17.48 10.12 25.64
N LYS A 783 16.81 9.69 24.55
CA LYS A 783 15.43 9.14 24.61
C LYS A 783 15.25 8.07 25.66
N MET A 784 16.22 7.17 25.84
CA MET A 784 16.10 6.16 26.88
C MET A 784 16.05 6.84 28.25
N LEU A 785 16.94 7.80 28.53
CA LEU A 785 16.92 8.57 29.77
C LEU A 785 15.60 9.31 29.96
N ALA A 786 15.03 9.89 28.90
CA ALA A 786 13.73 10.56 28.96
C ALA A 786 12.56 9.60 29.26
N ALA A 787 12.71 8.32 28.92
CA ALA A 787 11.75 7.27 29.26
C ALA A 787 12.03 6.59 30.60
N LEU A 788 13.20 6.81 31.21
CA LEU A 788 13.59 6.14 32.44
C LEU A 788 13.15 6.94 33.67
N GLU A 789 12.48 6.25 34.59
CA GLU A 789 12.18 6.72 35.93
C GLU A 789 13.02 5.91 36.92
N ILE A 790 13.80 6.62 37.75
CA ILE A 790 14.62 5.99 38.79
C ILE A 790 13.83 6.04 40.10
N ASP A 791 13.35 4.88 40.54
CA ASP A 791 12.81 4.71 41.88
C ASP A 791 13.99 4.53 42.84
N HIS A 792 14.43 5.65 43.42
CA HIS A 792 15.57 5.70 44.36
C HIS A 792 15.34 4.87 45.62
N ASP A 793 14.08 4.74 46.06
CA ASP A 793 13.71 4.00 47.27
C ASP A 793 13.76 2.49 47.04
N LYS A 794 13.31 2.02 45.87
CA LYS A 794 13.34 0.60 45.49
C LYS A 794 14.61 0.18 44.76
N LYS A 795 15.51 1.13 44.46
CA LYS A 795 16.73 0.92 43.64
C LYS A 795 16.40 0.24 42.31
N LYS A 796 15.30 0.66 41.67
CA LYS A 796 14.84 0.11 40.39
C LYS A 796 14.77 1.20 39.32
N VAL A 797 15.02 0.78 38.09
CA VAL A 797 14.90 1.60 36.89
C VAL A 797 13.65 1.12 36.17
N GLU A 798 12.68 2.00 35.99
CA GLU A 798 11.41 1.73 35.35
C GLU A 798 11.32 2.51 34.03
N VAL A 799 10.60 1.98 33.05
CA VAL A 799 10.40 2.63 31.75
C VAL A 799 8.98 3.17 31.68
N ASN A 800 8.84 4.47 31.45
CA ASN A 800 7.57 5.13 31.18
C ASN A 800 7.57 5.69 29.75
N VAL A 801 6.89 4.99 28.85
CA VAL A 801 6.88 5.31 27.40
C VAL A 801 5.98 6.51 27.09
N GLU A 802 5.02 6.86 27.95
CA GLU A 802 4.17 8.05 27.78
C GLU A 802 4.97 9.35 27.85
N ASN A 803 6.15 9.34 28.49
CA ASN A 803 7.08 10.48 28.50
C ASN A 803 7.64 10.77 27.10
N LEU A 804 7.61 9.80 26.18
CA LEU A 804 8.14 9.94 24.82
C LEU A 804 7.07 10.32 23.81
N TYR A 805 5.99 9.53 23.77
CA TYR A 805 4.85 9.71 22.89
C TYR A 805 3.56 9.63 23.69
N PRO A 806 2.61 10.54 23.49
CA PRO A 806 1.31 10.42 24.14
C PRO A 806 0.51 9.27 23.53
N ALA A 807 -0.29 8.60 24.37
CA ALA A 807 -1.31 7.62 23.97
C ALA A 807 -0.73 6.39 23.22
N VAL A 808 0.33 5.81 23.78
CA VAL A 808 0.96 4.60 23.24
C VAL A 808 0.19 3.37 23.69
N ASP A 809 -0.25 2.55 22.73
CA ASP A 809 -0.76 1.21 23.05
C ASP A 809 0.41 0.23 23.14
N LEU A 810 0.89 0.00 24.36
CA LEU A 810 1.99 -0.94 24.61
C LEU A 810 1.59 -2.39 24.37
N ALA A 811 0.32 -2.77 24.54
CA ALA A 811 -0.12 -4.14 24.29
C ALA A 811 0.04 -4.51 22.81
N GLU A 812 -0.46 -3.66 21.90
CA GLU A 812 -0.33 -3.88 20.46
C GLU A 812 1.10 -3.63 19.98
N THR A 813 1.83 -2.68 20.57
CA THR A 813 3.25 -2.45 20.26
C THR A 813 4.08 -3.70 20.54
N ILE A 814 3.96 -4.28 21.74
CA ILE A 814 4.69 -5.50 22.13
C ILE A 814 4.23 -6.68 21.27
N SER A 815 2.93 -6.78 20.96
CA SER A 815 2.40 -7.81 20.06
C SER A 815 3.03 -7.76 18.67
N ASN A 816 3.13 -6.57 18.07
CA ASN A 816 3.78 -6.39 16.77
C ASN A 816 5.29 -6.69 16.83
N LEU A 817 5.96 -6.26 17.89
CA LEU A 817 7.40 -6.47 18.06
C LEU A 817 7.78 -7.94 18.26
N THR A 818 7.07 -8.64 19.15
CA THR A 818 7.36 -10.03 19.52
C THR A 818 6.73 -11.04 18.56
N GLY A 819 5.72 -10.61 17.79
CA GLY A 819 4.92 -11.47 16.92
C GLY A 819 3.87 -12.31 17.66
N LYS A 820 3.72 -12.11 18.97
CA LYS A 820 2.77 -12.83 19.81
C LYS A 820 1.37 -12.24 19.66
N ARG A 821 0.37 -13.10 19.47
CA ARG A 821 -1.04 -12.69 19.39
C ARG A 821 -1.61 -12.42 20.78
N ILE A 822 -2.36 -11.34 20.91
CA ILE A 822 -2.97 -10.92 22.16
C ILE A 822 -4.14 -11.84 22.49
N ARG A 823 -4.05 -12.51 23.65
CA ARG A 823 -5.15 -13.25 24.23
C ARG A 823 -6.08 -12.31 24.98
N ARG A 824 -5.54 -11.53 25.92
CA ARG A 824 -6.29 -10.60 26.77
C ARG A 824 -5.46 -9.36 27.11
N ILE A 825 -6.13 -8.22 27.26
CA ILE A 825 -5.56 -6.99 27.79
C ILE A 825 -6.09 -6.77 29.21
N GLU A 826 -5.20 -6.49 30.15
CA GLU A 826 -5.47 -6.16 31.54
C GLU A 826 -5.08 -4.69 31.79
N GLU A 827 -5.47 -4.12 32.93
CA GLU A 827 -5.21 -2.70 33.26
C GLU A 827 -3.73 -2.32 33.15
N ARG A 828 -2.82 -3.23 33.51
CA ARG A 828 -1.36 -2.98 33.56
C ARG A 828 -0.53 -4.07 32.90
N ALA A 829 -1.18 -4.95 32.12
CA ALA A 829 -0.49 -6.03 31.45
C ALA A 829 -1.21 -6.49 30.19
N VAL A 830 -0.48 -7.20 29.35
CA VAL A 830 -1.01 -7.95 28.21
C VAL A 830 -0.65 -9.43 28.37
N VAL A 831 -1.63 -10.30 28.11
CA VAL A 831 -1.45 -11.76 28.10
C VAL A 831 -1.55 -12.24 26.66
N PHE A 832 -0.57 -13.05 26.24
CA PHE A 832 -0.50 -13.61 24.90
C PHE A 832 -1.05 -15.04 24.84
N GLU A 833 -1.34 -15.52 23.63
CA GLU A 833 -1.86 -16.88 23.41
C GLU A 833 -0.91 -18.00 23.91
N ASP A 834 0.40 -17.75 23.93
CA ASP A 834 1.40 -18.69 24.47
C ASP A 834 1.46 -18.71 26.00
N GLY A 835 0.60 -17.94 26.68
CA GLY A 835 0.53 -17.81 28.13
C GLY A 835 1.53 -16.82 28.73
N SER A 836 2.43 -16.23 27.92
CA SER A 836 3.32 -15.17 28.41
C SER A 836 2.55 -13.90 28.73
N ARG A 837 3.05 -13.16 29.74
CA ARG A 837 2.43 -11.94 30.26
C ARG A 837 3.48 -10.85 30.36
N GLU A 838 3.18 -9.68 29.79
CA GLU A 838 4.09 -8.53 29.77
C GLU A 838 3.43 -7.32 30.45
N ASN A 839 4.22 -6.53 31.17
CA ASN A 839 3.74 -5.32 31.83
C ASN A 839 3.59 -4.18 30.80
N THR A 840 2.43 -3.53 30.78
CA THR A 840 2.11 -2.42 29.85
C THR A 840 2.15 -1.04 30.51
N GLU A 841 2.34 -0.95 31.82
CA GLU A 841 2.59 0.30 32.54
C GLU A 841 4.09 0.57 32.65
N LYS A 842 4.86 -0.48 32.97
CA LYS A 842 6.31 -0.46 33.19
C LYS A 842 6.97 -1.64 32.48
N PRO A 843 7.04 -1.61 31.13
CA PRO A 843 7.58 -2.71 30.35
C PRO A 843 9.08 -2.94 30.62
N ASP A 844 9.56 -4.16 30.36
CA ASP A 844 10.99 -4.45 30.40
C ASP A 844 11.73 -3.57 29.37
N HIS A 845 12.71 -2.80 29.83
CA HIS A 845 13.59 -1.99 28.99
C HIS A 845 14.19 -2.78 27.81
N ARG A 846 14.46 -4.09 27.98
CA ARG A 846 14.99 -4.95 26.91
C ARG A 846 14.00 -5.13 25.77
N LEU A 847 12.71 -5.16 26.06
CA LEU A 847 11.65 -5.25 25.07
C LEU A 847 11.45 -3.91 24.35
N ILE A 848 11.58 -2.79 25.05
CA ILE A 848 11.35 -1.46 24.46
C ILE A 848 12.59 -0.91 23.74
N LYS A 849 13.80 -1.40 24.06
CA LYS A 849 15.08 -0.97 23.46
C LYS A 849 15.03 -0.86 21.92
N PRO A 850 14.51 -1.85 21.16
CA PRO A 850 14.48 -1.76 19.69
C PRO A 850 13.57 -0.65 19.15
N LEU A 851 12.57 -0.19 19.92
CA LEU A 851 11.63 0.87 19.54
C LEU A 851 12.22 2.26 19.76
N LEU A 852 13.13 2.41 20.72
CA LEU A 852 13.73 3.69 21.10
C LEU A 852 14.92 4.10 20.26
N TRP A 853 15.38 3.20 19.39
CA TRP A 853 16.54 3.39 18.53
C TRP A 853 17.82 3.59 19.36
N TRP A 854 18.41 2.47 19.82
CA TRP A 854 19.74 2.42 20.44
C TRP A 854 20.35 1.01 20.33
N GLU A 855 21.66 0.92 20.08
CA GLU A 855 22.47 -0.30 20.27
C GLU A 855 23.49 -0.12 21.39
#